data_AF-A0A255Z6G0-F1
#
_entry.id   AF-A0A255Z6G0-F1
#
_cell.length_a   1.000
_cell.length_b   1.000
_cell.length_c   1.000
_cell.angle_alpha   90.00
_cell.angle_beta   90.00
_cell.angle_gamma   90.00
#
_symmetry.space_group_name_H-M   'P 1'
#
loop_
_entity.id
_entity.type
_entity.pdbx_description
1 polymer ?
#
loop_
_entity_poly.entity_id
_entity_poly.type
_entity_poly.pdbx_seq_one_letter_code
_entity_poly.pdbx_strand_id
1 'polypeptide(L)'
;MYDWENILYYGKITNIDTPKYAGKIVYKIIDNFDEGVDWMNAEESNSLTDKGVKLLYQLAEYIPDEIKVLLDNLFVKDDKENYKIRDKKRKQIKYALSHFHSGTLPRYFPTELIALANLKWKYKKVSSESRFSSSYGIDHHFGLKDKYDLSYFPQSAYQTFIYKLLKFHPWKASSFIIEFTNYCTEHYVKSDFLKDDGFAMTSDDISTIHILYNKISYSIYGSAYLWSINRGGQIAVPSLLQSVVVALERYLYELGKLESEKIDETIQLFFDEIYTKTNSVVLLSVLASITQAYPKKVGNKFLPLLTDKRFFEWDSQRWIREYSAGFSFGLPNASWEADLCDDERKEALKWEHRQKYHKGLNGFLIQYQLFYGNLNGELFEMFDHLENKHGKEDVYFLKLLSEIDGRKQKVEEVERDGKLMIQIAPNYSLDNALESEMKKNEEQSKFRDEYSRYSLWVSQTFSKKSEENKTYEYWKECLEYYKNVDTSKLTLIDSFPIGTLAALGLDLFNDELSSDDFEFCVHTILGIAQKLYEHKQNERYNFEQLDFSLSIYDNDSVYGSLPKLLLFRSRLSNEQIDKIRGLLFLFVRDFHTELDIHLKHLYYSFKKYVWVADYQFAYNCFIGLLLYAKFNKKYPQHFQYAEEQLNEIQAEEEKILDFIENNSDEYKFSDLSYSKYSHWDLDKATHIFPIYEEHNFSYNFLKAIFNAHIESYSLEEDRYRSTDYYITGLTVRETIIDFLFEVPFNKDTNSFFEFIINTGVNYDLSIRKSHDAIEYIEKIIEWFYYKVDSNYGADVMLNNFWNFWSTLYIKLNSGIHLFNKEFLFNGNWKSEAEDWFVLKHNNQAEIYLKKINKLDYININAFMQLLSGIGFQSLNPQAIKILTKHLKSDIKQLLAQ
;
A
#
# COMPACT_ATOMS: atom_id res chain seq x y z
N MET A 1 -2.29 0.91 -35.45
CA MET A 1 -2.72 2.33 -35.48
C MET A 1 -2.12 3.03 -34.26
N TYR A 2 -1.29 4.06 -34.32
CA TYR A 2 -0.79 4.85 -35.44
C TYR A 2 0.40 5.69 -34.92
N ASP A 3 1.54 5.71 -35.62
CA ASP A 3 2.78 6.48 -35.32
C ASP A 3 2.62 8.01 -35.17
N TRP A 4 1.39 8.53 -35.26
CA TRP A 4 1.10 9.97 -35.22
C TRP A 4 1.22 10.58 -33.82
N GLU A 5 0.92 9.83 -32.76
CA GLU A 5 1.19 10.25 -31.38
C GLU A 5 2.69 10.53 -31.20
N ASN A 6 3.55 9.62 -31.67
CA ASN A 6 5.01 9.80 -31.59
C ASN A 6 5.51 10.98 -32.44
N ILE A 7 4.92 11.23 -33.61
CA ILE A 7 5.29 12.38 -34.47
C ILE A 7 4.86 13.72 -33.84
N LEU A 8 3.72 13.76 -33.16
CA LEU A 8 3.22 14.98 -32.49
C LEU A 8 3.88 15.24 -31.13
N TYR A 9 4.26 14.17 -30.40
CA TYR A 9 4.93 14.28 -29.10
C TYR A 9 6.45 14.50 -29.21
N TYR A 10 7.12 13.88 -30.19
CA TYR A 10 8.59 13.88 -30.30
C TYR A 10 9.13 14.47 -31.61
N GLY A 11 8.28 14.73 -32.61
CA GLY A 11 8.68 15.35 -33.88
C GLY A 11 8.65 16.87 -33.84
N LYS A 12 9.59 17.54 -34.53
CA LYS A 12 9.45 18.97 -34.83
C LYS A 12 8.27 19.15 -35.79
N ILE A 13 7.21 19.81 -35.33
CA ILE A 13 6.09 20.24 -36.20
C ILE A 13 6.64 21.29 -37.17
N THR A 14 6.92 20.89 -38.40
CA THR A 14 7.45 21.76 -39.46
C THR A 14 6.34 22.41 -40.30
N ASN A 15 5.11 21.88 -40.23
CA ASN A 15 3.93 22.42 -40.90
C ASN A 15 2.72 22.46 -39.93
N ILE A 16 2.17 23.66 -39.73
CA ILE A 16 1.03 23.95 -38.84
C ILE A 16 -0.30 23.35 -39.33
N ASP A 17 -0.41 23.02 -40.63
CA ASP A 17 -1.61 22.41 -41.19
C ASP A 17 -1.71 20.91 -40.87
N THR A 18 -0.59 20.23 -40.57
CA THR A 18 -0.58 18.79 -40.30
C THR A 18 -1.40 18.41 -39.06
N PRO A 19 -1.22 19.07 -37.89
CA PRO A 19 -2.05 18.82 -36.71
C PRO A 19 -3.55 19.09 -36.96
N LYS A 20 -3.87 20.09 -37.78
CA LYS A 20 -5.24 20.44 -38.15
C LYS A 20 -5.91 19.33 -38.97
N TYR A 21 -5.26 18.82 -40.03
CA TYR A 21 -5.81 17.73 -40.83
C TYR A 21 -5.93 16.43 -40.03
N ALA A 22 -4.93 16.10 -39.20
CA ALA A 22 -4.98 14.95 -38.31
C ALA A 22 -6.17 15.05 -37.35
N GLY A 23 -6.37 16.21 -36.71
CA GLY A 23 -7.50 16.47 -35.84
C GLY A 23 -8.85 16.29 -36.54
N LYS A 24 -9.01 16.83 -37.76
CA LYS A 24 -10.25 16.67 -38.54
C LYS A 24 -10.54 15.22 -38.92
N ILE A 25 -9.53 14.46 -39.30
CA ILE A 25 -9.67 13.03 -39.61
C ILE A 25 -10.13 12.27 -38.37
N VAL A 26 -9.46 12.45 -37.24
CA VAL A 26 -9.79 11.77 -35.98
C VAL A 26 -11.18 12.16 -35.49
N TYR A 27 -11.56 13.44 -35.60
CA TYR A 27 -12.90 13.93 -35.29
C TYR A 27 -13.95 13.21 -36.15
N LYS A 28 -13.75 13.14 -37.47
CA LYS A 28 -14.68 12.47 -38.38
C LYS A 28 -14.80 10.97 -38.12
N ILE A 29 -13.70 10.33 -37.73
CA ILE A 29 -13.71 8.92 -37.32
C ILE A 29 -14.57 8.74 -36.07
N ILE A 30 -14.38 9.56 -35.03
CA ILE A 30 -15.14 9.48 -33.77
C ILE A 30 -16.63 9.78 -33.99
N ASP A 31 -16.95 10.79 -34.81
CA ASP A 31 -18.30 11.17 -35.22
C ASP A 31 -19.02 10.02 -35.96
N ASN A 32 -18.33 9.36 -36.90
CA ASN A 32 -18.89 8.20 -37.62
C ASN A 32 -19.06 6.96 -36.72
N PHE A 33 -18.23 6.79 -35.68
CA PHE A 33 -18.43 5.73 -34.68
C PHE A 33 -19.68 5.97 -33.83
N ASP A 34 -20.14 7.22 -33.68
CA ASP A 34 -21.39 7.56 -32.99
C ASP A 34 -22.66 7.20 -33.79
N GLU A 35 -22.55 6.95 -35.10
CA GLU A 35 -23.68 6.59 -35.98
C GLU A 35 -23.99 5.07 -36.08
N GLY A 36 -23.40 4.22 -35.23
CA GLY A 36 -23.91 2.86 -34.97
C GLY A 36 -23.31 1.71 -35.79
N VAL A 37 -21.99 1.66 -35.94
CA VAL A 37 -21.30 0.57 -36.65
C VAL A 37 -20.67 -0.41 -35.65
N ASP A 38 -21.42 -1.46 -35.33
CA ASP A 38 -21.19 -2.43 -34.23
C ASP A 38 -20.35 -3.67 -34.66
N TRP A 39 -19.31 -3.53 -35.50
CA TRP A 39 -18.53 -4.69 -35.96
C TRP A 39 -17.02 -4.64 -35.64
N MET A 40 -16.56 -5.71 -34.99
CA MET A 40 -15.22 -6.11 -34.52
C MET A 40 -14.82 -5.64 -33.10
N ASN A 41 -14.71 -6.64 -32.21
CA ASN A 41 -14.07 -6.66 -30.88
C ASN A 41 -14.32 -5.44 -29.99
N ALA A 42 -15.24 -5.59 -29.02
CA ALA A 42 -15.61 -4.55 -28.07
C ALA A 42 -14.45 -4.05 -27.17
N GLU A 43 -13.36 -4.80 -27.03
CA GLU A 43 -12.20 -4.37 -26.23
C GLU A 43 -11.22 -3.49 -27.03
N GLU A 44 -10.87 -3.86 -28.27
CA GLU A 44 -9.95 -3.08 -29.11
C GLU A 44 -10.58 -1.77 -29.62
N SER A 45 -11.86 -1.77 -29.98
CA SER A 45 -12.59 -0.58 -30.47
C SER A 45 -12.77 0.49 -29.38
N ASN A 46 -12.97 0.08 -28.12
CA ASN A 46 -13.03 0.99 -26.97
C ASN A 46 -11.68 1.67 -26.71
N SER A 47 -10.57 0.93 -26.83
CA SER A 47 -9.21 1.47 -26.69
C SER A 47 -8.86 2.52 -27.75
N LEU A 48 -9.28 2.30 -29.00
CA LEU A 48 -9.07 3.24 -30.11
C LEU A 48 -9.85 4.54 -29.94
N THR A 49 -11.11 4.46 -29.49
CA THR A 49 -11.95 5.63 -29.20
C THR A 49 -11.35 6.48 -28.08
N ASP A 50 -10.87 5.85 -27.01
CA ASP A 50 -10.26 6.54 -25.87
C ASP A 50 -8.98 7.28 -26.27
N LYS A 51 -8.12 6.66 -27.09
CA LYS A 51 -6.92 7.32 -27.66
C LYS A 51 -7.29 8.50 -28.55
N GLY A 52 -8.30 8.35 -29.41
CA GLY A 52 -8.76 9.42 -30.29
C GLY A 52 -9.26 10.65 -29.53
N VAL A 53 -10.05 10.47 -28.47
CA VAL A 53 -10.52 11.59 -27.62
C VAL A 53 -9.35 12.33 -26.97
N LYS A 54 -8.38 11.59 -26.40
CA LYS A 54 -7.17 12.18 -25.79
C LYS A 54 -6.39 13.03 -26.80
N LEU A 55 -6.20 12.52 -28.02
CA LEU A 55 -5.53 13.24 -29.10
C LEU A 55 -6.30 14.50 -29.52
N LEU A 56 -7.62 14.42 -29.68
CA LEU A 56 -8.45 15.58 -30.02
C LEU A 56 -8.32 16.72 -28.99
N TYR A 57 -8.32 16.40 -27.70
CA TYR A 57 -8.15 17.40 -26.65
C TYR A 57 -6.76 18.06 -26.64
N GLN A 58 -5.73 17.39 -27.14
CA GLN A 58 -4.41 18.00 -27.36
C GLN A 58 -4.42 18.96 -28.55
N LEU A 59 -5.20 18.64 -29.58
CA LEU A 59 -5.32 19.39 -30.82
C LEU A 59 -6.33 20.53 -30.77
N ALA A 60 -6.85 20.88 -29.60
CA ALA A 60 -7.86 21.92 -29.42
C ALA A 60 -7.46 23.31 -29.95
N GLU A 61 -6.15 23.59 -30.00
CA GLU A 61 -5.61 24.80 -30.66
C GLU A 61 -5.88 24.84 -32.17
N TYR A 62 -5.86 23.69 -32.84
CA TYR A 62 -5.86 23.58 -34.31
C TYR A 62 -7.25 23.33 -34.90
N ILE A 63 -8.15 22.73 -34.12
CA ILE A 63 -9.52 22.37 -34.51
C ILE A 63 -10.55 22.85 -33.45
N PRO A 64 -10.54 24.14 -33.07
CA PRO A 64 -11.36 24.62 -31.96
C PRO A 64 -12.87 24.45 -32.21
N ASP A 65 -13.35 24.62 -33.44
CA ASP A 65 -14.76 24.50 -33.77
C ASP A 65 -15.27 23.06 -33.57
N GLU A 66 -14.51 22.07 -34.03
CA GLU A 66 -14.83 20.65 -33.85
C GLU A 66 -14.79 20.23 -32.37
N ILE A 67 -13.79 20.71 -31.61
CA ILE A 67 -13.72 20.46 -30.16
C ILE A 67 -14.88 21.12 -29.42
N LYS A 68 -15.29 22.32 -29.82
CA LYS A 68 -16.42 23.02 -29.22
C LYS A 68 -17.71 22.22 -29.35
N VAL A 69 -17.98 21.65 -30.53
CA VAL A 69 -19.12 20.75 -30.75
C VAL A 69 -19.06 19.53 -29.83
N LEU A 70 -17.88 18.90 -29.70
CA LEU A 70 -17.71 17.76 -28.79
C LEU A 70 -18.01 18.12 -27.34
N LEU A 71 -17.51 19.26 -26.85
CA LEU A 71 -17.74 19.71 -25.48
C LEU A 71 -19.21 20.07 -25.25
N ASP A 72 -19.84 20.77 -26.19
CA ASP A 72 -21.25 21.17 -26.07
C ASP A 72 -22.18 19.93 -26.01
N ASN A 73 -21.84 18.85 -26.73
CA ASN A 73 -22.56 17.57 -26.65
C ASN A 73 -22.50 16.90 -25.26
N LEU A 74 -21.52 17.23 -24.40
CA LEU A 74 -21.41 16.69 -23.03
C LEU A 74 -22.44 17.29 -22.07
N PHE A 75 -23.06 18.42 -22.43
CA PHE A 75 -24.09 19.09 -21.64
C PHE A 75 -25.51 18.58 -21.93
N VAL A 76 -25.73 17.95 -23.08
CA VAL A 76 -27.03 17.42 -23.50
C VAL A 76 -27.36 16.16 -22.70
N LYS A 77 -28.50 16.17 -22.02
CA LYS A 77 -29.11 14.99 -21.38
C LYS A 77 -30.18 14.42 -22.31
N ASP A 78 -30.05 13.15 -22.70
CA ASP A 78 -31.08 12.46 -23.45
C ASP A 78 -31.77 11.42 -22.55
N ASP A 79 -33.09 11.49 -22.42
CA ASP A 79 -33.88 10.61 -21.55
C ASP A 79 -33.94 9.16 -22.10
N LYS A 80 -33.47 8.93 -23.33
CA LYS A 80 -33.40 7.62 -24.00
C LYS A 80 -31.98 7.06 -24.17
N GLU A 81 -30.98 7.66 -23.52
CA GLU A 81 -29.58 7.27 -23.67
C GLU A 81 -29.29 5.84 -23.17
N ASN A 82 -28.83 4.97 -24.08
CA ASN A 82 -28.35 3.63 -23.72
C ASN A 82 -27.07 3.72 -22.85
N TYR A 83 -26.77 2.67 -22.06
CA TYR A 83 -25.60 2.59 -21.18
C TYR A 83 -24.27 2.87 -21.90
N LYS A 84 -24.10 2.40 -23.15
CA LYS A 84 -22.88 2.62 -23.96
C LYS A 84 -22.60 4.12 -24.19
N ILE A 85 -23.62 4.90 -24.53
CA ILE A 85 -23.49 6.35 -24.80
C ILE A 85 -23.17 7.10 -23.51
N ARG A 86 -23.80 6.70 -22.39
CA ARG A 86 -23.53 7.28 -21.06
C ARG A 86 -22.10 7.02 -20.62
N ASP A 87 -21.59 5.80 -20.79
CA ASP A 87 -20.20 5.46 -20.45
C ASP A 87 -19.19 6.24 -21.30
N LYS A 88 -19.45 6.37 -22.62
CA LYS A 88 -18.61 7.16 -23.53
C LYS A 88 -18.57 8.64 -23.12
N LYS A 89 -19.73 9.28 -22.91
CA LYS A 89 -19.80 10.68 -22.44
C LYS A 89 -19.07 10.84 -21.11
N ARG A 90 -19.23 9.89 -20.20
CA ARG A 90 -18.54 9.88 -18.91
C ARG A 90 -17.02 9.82 -19.06
N LYS A 91 -16.48 8.98 -19.95
CA LYS A 91 -15.04 8.97 -20.27
C LYS A 91 -14.56 10.28 -20.88
N GLN A 92 -15.30 10.84 -21.84
CA GLN A 92 -14.99 12.14 -22.44
C GLN A 92 -14.93 13.26 -21.40
N ILE A 93 -15.86 13.27 -20.43
CA ILE A 93 -15.87 14.19 -19.29
C ILE A 93 -14.66 13.94 -18.39
N LYS A 94 -14.38 12.68 -18.03
CA LYS A 94 -13.22 12.31 -17.21
C LYS A 94 -11.92 12.85 -17.82
N TYR A 95 -11.75 12.69 -19.13
CA TYR A 95 -10.57 13.17 -19.83
C TYR A 95 -10.53 14.70 -19.92
N ALA A 96 -11.65 15.36 -20.18
CA ALA A 96 -11.72 16.82 -20.25
C ALA A 96 -11.40 17.49 -18.90
N LEU A 97 -11.80 16.87 -17.79
CA LEU A 97 -11.60 17.38 -16.43
C LEU A 97 -10.33 16.85 -15.73
N SER A 98 -9.53 16.02 -16.41
CA SER A 98 -8.27 15.45 -15.90
C SER A 98 -7.05 16.30 -16.28
N HIS A 99 -6.01 16.34 -15.46
CA HIS A 99 -4.74 16.94 -15.86
C HIS A 99 -4.12 16.20 -17.06
N PHE A 100 -4.03 14.87 -16.98
CA PHE A 100 -3.26 14.03 -17.91
C PHE A 100 -3.85 14.02 -19.33
N HIS A 101 -5.17 14.14 -19.45
CA HIS A 101 -5.87 13.92 -20.73
C HIS A 101 -6.55 15.16 -21.30
N SER A 102 -6.69 16.24 -20.53
CA SER A 102 -7.33 17.48 -21.02
C SER A 102 -6.54 18.20 -22.11
N GLY A 103 -5.33 17.73 -22.45
CA GLY A 103 -4.51 18.31 -23.52
C GLY A 103 -4.33 19.82 -23.34
N THR A 104 -4.74 20.57 -24.37
CA THR A 104 -4.71 22.04 -24.42
C THR A 104 -6.06 22.68 -24.11
N LEU A 105 -7.10 21.91 -23.77
CA LEU A 105 -8.43 22.43 -23.43
C LEU A 105 -8.42 23.52 -22.36
N PRO A 106 -7.66 23.42 -21.24
CA PRO A 106 -7.68 24.46 -20.21
C PRO A 106 -7.17 25.82 -20.71
N ARG A 107 -6.41 25.86 -21.80
CA ARG A 107 -5.94 27.09 -22.43
C ARG A 107 -7.01 27.72 -23.33
N TYR A 108 -7.73 26.91 -24.11
CA TYR A 108 -8.64 27.41 -25.16
C TYR A 108 -10.12 27.42 -24.77
N PHE A 109 -10.55 26.50 -23.90
CA PHE A 109 -11.94 26.34 -23.45
C PHE A 109 -12.11 26.42 -21.92
N PRO A 110 -11.53 27.43 -21.22
CA PRO A 110 -11.57 27.49 -19.76
C PRO A 110 -12.99 27.62 -19.21
N THR A 111 -13.87 28.37 -19.89
CA THR A 111 -15.23 28.63 -19.43
C THR A 111 -16.10 27.38 -19.55
N GLU A 112 -15.97 26.64 -20.64
CA GLU A 112 -16.65 25.36 -20.88
C GLU A 112 -16.25 24.32 -19.84
N LEU A 113 -14.96 24.18 -19.55
CA LEU A 113 -14.49 23.23 -18.54
C LEU A 113 -14.98 23.59 -17.14
N ILE A 114 -14.99 24.87 -16.76
CA ILE A 114 -15.57 25.33 -15.49
C ILE A 114 -17.07 25.01 -15.43
N ALA A 115 -17.82 25.26 -16.51
CA ALA A 115 -19.24 24.94 -16.57
C ALA A 115 -19.49 23.43 -16.46
N LEU A 116 -18.67 22.62 -17.15
CA LEU A 116 -18.74 21.16 -17.12
C LEU A 116 -18.41 20.62 -15.73
N ALA A 117 -17.36 21.14 -15.08
CA ALA A 117 -16.98 20.80 -13.72
C ALA A 117 -18.12 21.11 -12.74
N ASN A 118 -18.71 22.31 -12.80
CA ASN A 118 -19.88 22.68 -11.98
C ASN A 118 -21.06 21.72 -12.20
N LEU A 119 -21.33 21.31 -13.45
CA LEU A 119 -22.43 20.39 -13.77
C LEU A 119 -22.19 18.97 -13.22
N LYS A 120 -20.93 18.52 -13.24
CA LYS A 120 -20.58 17.12 -12.95
C LYS A 120 -20.15 16.89 -11.50
N TRP A 121 -19.44 17.84 -10.90
CA TRP A 121 -18.95 17.73 -9.52
C TRP A 121 -20.01 18.06 -8.47
N LYS A 122 -20.83 19.10 -8.67
CA LYS A 122 -21.82 19.54 -7.69
C LYS A 122 -23.03 18.59 -7.65
N TYR A 123 -23.45 18.22 -6.45
CA TYR A 123 -24.61 17.38 -6.20
C TYR A 123 -25.91 18.07 -6.65
N LYS A 124 -26.85 17.29 -7.19
CA LYS A 124 -28.23 17.70 -7.44
C LYS A 124 -29.14 16.72 -6.71
N LYS A 125 -30.02 17.24 -5.84
CA LYS A 125 -30.96 16.43 -5.05
C LYS A 125 -31.81 15.59 -5.98
N VAL A 126 -31.64 14.27 -5.94
CA VAL A 126 -32.51 13.32 -6.63
C VAL A 126 -33.66 13.01 -5.69
N SER A 127 -34.90 13.32 -6.10
CA SER A 127 -36.09 12.85 -5.40
C SER A 127 -36.24 11.36 -5.69
N SER A 128 -35.71 10.49 -4.83
CA SER A 128 -36.04 9.06 -4.90
C SER A 128 -36.40 8.52 -3.52
N GLU A 129 -37.64 8.05 -3.40
CA GLU A 129 -38.21 7.28 -2.28
C GLU A 129 -37.67 5.84 -2.20
N SER A 130 -36.39 5.63 -2.50
CA SER A 130 -35.77 4.30 -2.41
C SER A 130 -35.43 3.98 -0.96
N ARG A 131 -36.07 2.95 -0.41
CA ARG A 131 -35.78 2.37 0.92
C ARG A 131 -34.46 1.59 1.00
N PHE A 132 -33.65 1.60 -0.06
CA PHE A 132 -32.31 0.98 -0.13
C PHE A 132 -31.24 2.03 -0.44
N SER A 133 -31.20 3.11 0.33
CA SER A 133 -30.10 4.07 0.25
C SER A 133 -28.86 3.45 0.88
N SER A 134 -27.97 2.89 0.06
CA SER A 134 -26.60 2.59 0.46
C SER A 134 -25.97 3.82 1.11
N SER A 135 -25.17 3.62 2.15
CA SER A 135 -24.41 4.67 2.84
C SER A 135 -23.74 5.61 1.82
N TYR A 136 -24.17 6.88 1.76
CA TYR A 136 -23.56 7.86 0.87
C TYR A 136 -22.11 8.10 1.29
N GLY A 137 -21.17 8.06 0.34
CA GLY A 137 -19.76 8.40 0.62
C GLY A 137 -19.57 9.84 1.10
N ILE A 138 -18.40 10.13 1.69
CA ILE A 138 -18.08 11.43 2.29
C ILE A 138 -18.31 12.64 1.38
N ASP A 139 -18.17 12.47 0.07
CA ASP A 139 -18.43 13.46 -0.97
C ASP A 139 -19.79 14.15 -0.82
N HIS A 140 -20.82 13.42 -0.38
CA HIS A 140 -22.16 13.97 -0.17
C HIS A 140 -22.20 15.08 0.88
N HIS A 141 -21.43 14.94 1.97
CA HIS A 141 -21.38 15.93 3.04
C HIS A 141 -20.80 17.27 2.56
N PHE A 142 -19.96 17.26 1.53
CA PHE A 142 -19.41 18.45 0.89
C PHE A 142 -20.24 18.90 -0.33
N GLY A 143 -21.44 18.35 -0.53
CA GLY A 143 -22.30 18.69 -1.65
C GLY A 143 -21.76 18.23 -3.00
N LEU A 144 -20.89 17.22 -3.03
CA LEU A 144 -20.31 16.63 -4.23
C LEU A 144 -21.07 15.37 -4.63
N LYS A 145 -21.01 15.02 -5.93
CA LYS A 145 -21.50 13.72 -6.41
C LYS A 145 -20.58 12.60 -5.97
N ASP A 146 -21.15 11.42 -5.79
CA ASP A 146 -20.46 10.25 -5.26
C ASP A 146 -19.28 9.81 -6.15
N LYS A 147 -18.30 9.16 -5.51
CA LYS A 147 -16.99 8.72 -6.03
C LYS A 147 -17.14 7.88 -7.29
N TYR A 148 -18.25 7.15 -7.38
CA TYR A 148 -18.59 6.27 -8.49
C TYR A 148 -18.86 7.00 -9.80
N ASP A 149 -18.80 8.34 -9.92
CA ASP A 149 -19.03 9.04 -11.21
C ASP A 149 -17.76 9.33 -12.03
N LEU A 150 -16.66 9.77 -11.42
CA LEU A 150 -15.44 10.15 -12.17
C LEU A 150 -14.12 9.70 -11.52
N SER A 151 -14.13 9.32 -10.23
CA SER A 151 -12.97 8.94 -9.39
C SER A 151 -11.75 9.88 -9.48
N TYR A 152 -11.55 10.69 -8.43
CA TYR A 152 -10.42 11.62 -8.28
C TYR A 152 -9.40 11.14 -7.22
N PHE A 153 -9.26 9.82 -7.06
CA PHE A 153 -8.28 9.22 -6.16
C PHE A 153 -7.08 8.65 -6.96
N PRO A 154 -5.83 8.78 -6.48
CA PRO A 154 -5.41 9.53 -5.28
C PRO A 154 -5.48 11.05 -5.51
N GLN A 155 -5.42 11.83 -4.42
CA GLN A 155 -5.43 13.29 -4.49
C GLN A 155 -4.09 13.85 -4.99
N SER A 156 -4.13 14.82 -5.91
CA SER A 156 -2.92 15.48 -6.42
C SER A 156 -3.24 16.79 -7.14
N ALA A 157 -2.26 17.67 -7.27
CA ALA A 157 -2.31 18.81 -8.20
C ALA A 157 -2.57 18.35 -9.65
N TYR A 158 -2.18 17.13 -10.01
CA TYR A 158 -2.34 16.55 -11.34
C TYR A 158 -3.57 15.65 -11.48
N GLN A 159 -4.48 15.63 -10.51
CA GLN A 159 -5.69 14.83 -10.67
C GLN A 159 -6.72 15.51 -11.58
N THR A 160 -6.81 16.84 -11.53
CA THR A 160 -7.82 17.64 -12.25
C THR A 160 -7.19 18.62 -13.25
N PHE A 161 -8.01 19.18 -14.14
CA PHE A 161 -7.59 20.23 -15.08
C PHE A 161 -7.17 21.55 -14.41
N ILE A 162 -7.41 21.73 -13.10
CA ILE A 162 -7.27 23.00 -12.38
C ILE A 162 -5.84 23.53 -12.38
N TYR A 163 -4.84 22.68 -12.21
CA TYR A 163 -3.45 23.14 -12.24
C TYR A 163 -3.04 23.68 -13.62
N LYS A 164 -3.53 23.08 -14.72
CA LYS A 164 -3.34 23.64 -16.07
C LYS A 164 -4.14 24.94 -16.24
N LEU A 165 -5.35 25.00 -15.72
CA LEU A 165 -6.17 26.21 -15.75
C LEU A 165 -5.48 27.36 -15.00
N LEU A 166 -4.86 27.12 -13.84
CA LEU A 166 -4.07 28.11 -13.10
C LEU A 166 -2.90 28.63 -13.94
N LYS A 167 -2.17 27.75 -14.65
CA LYS A 167 -1.06 28.15 -15.52
C LYS A 167 -1.46 29.04 -16.69
N PHE A 168 -2.64 28.82 -17.28
CA PHE A 168 -3.09 29.57 -18.47
C PHE A 168 -4.02 30.74 -18.16
N HIS A 169 -4.88 30.62 -17.15
CA HIS A 169 -5.92 31.57 -16.77
C HIS A 169 -6.01 31.72 -15.23
N PRO A 170 -4.97 32.23 -14.56
CA PRO A 170 -4.85 32.21 -13.09
C PRO A 170 -6.03 32.87 -12.36
N TRP A 171 -6.53 34.00 -12.86
CA TRP A 171 -7.64 34.71 -12.22
C TRP A 171 -8.99 34.00 -12.39
N LYS A 172 -9.25 33.39 -13.57
CA LYS A 172 -10.45 32.57 -13.77
C LYS A 172 -10.42 31.33 -12.87
N ALA A 173 -9.24 30.71 -12.76
CA ALA A 173 -9.03 29.57 -11.88
C ALA A 173 -9.25 29.95 -10.41
N SER A 174 -8.64 31.06 -9.96
CA SER A 174 -8.77 31.60 -8.60
C SER A 174 -10.24 31.79 -8.21
N SER A 175 -10.99 32.54 -9.03
CA SER A 175 -12.42 32.78 -8.79
C SER A 175 -13.21 31.47 -8.72
N PHE A 176 -12.98 30.53 -9.64
CA PHE A 176 -13.64 29.23 -9.61
C PHE A 176 -13.28 28.40 -8.37
N ILE A 177 -12.01 28.37 -7.96
CA ILE A 177 -11.55 27.64 -6.77
C ILE A 177 -12.24 28.18 -5.53
N ILE A 178 -12.27 29.51 -5.34
CA ILE A 178 -12.95 30.17 -4.22
C ILE A 178 -14.44 29.82 -4.19
N GLU A 179 -15.14 29.95 -5.33
CA GLU A 179 -16.56 29.60 -5.42
C GLU A 179 -16.81 28.11 -5.13
N PHE A 180 -15.93 27.24 -5.61
CA PHE A 180 -16.04 25.80 -5.40
C PHE A 180 -15.80 25.41 -3.94
N THR A 181 -14.75 25.93 -3.30
CA THR A 181 -14.49 25.68 -1.88
C THR A 181 -15.57 26.26 -0.99
N ASN A 182 -16.08 27.46 -1.31
CA ASN A 182 -17.18 28.07 -0.58
C ASN A 182 -18.44 27.21 -0.61
N TYR A 183 -18.80 26.71 -1.80
CA TYR A 183 -19.90 25.77 -1.99
C TYR A 183 -19.70 24.50 -1.15
N CYS A 184 -18.52 23.88 -1.23
CA CYS A 184 -18.24 22.66 -0.46
C CYS A 184 -18.33 22.89 1.05
N THR A 185 -17.82 24.03 1.55
CA THR A 185 -17.90 24.36 2.97
C THR A 185 -19.34 24.61 3.42
N GLU A 186 -20.16 25.32 2.63
CA GLU A 186 -21.57 25.57 3.00
C GLU A 186 -22.38 24.28 3.15
N HIS A 187 -22.08 23.27 2.33
CA HIS A 187 -22.67 21.94 2.45
C HIS A 187 -22.13 21.21 3.68
N TYR A 188 -20.81 21.22 3.89
CA TYR A 188 -20.16 20.58 5.04
C TYR A 188 -20.71 21.09 6.37
N VAL A 189 -20.83 22.41 6.54
CA VAL A 189 -21.34 23.05 7.77
C VAL A 189 -22.80 22.69 8.05
N LYS A 190 -23.59 22.39 7.02
CA LYS A 190 -25.00 21.99 7.16
C LYS A 190 -25.17 20.47 7.27
N SER A 191 -24.10 19.71 7.06
CA SER A 191 -24.16 18.25 7.01
C SER A 191 -24.15 17.65 8.41
N ASP A 192 -24.67 16.43 8.53
CA ASP A 192 -24.60 15.65 9.78
C ASP A 192 -23.28 14.88 9.91
N PHE A 193 -22.24 15.21 9.12
CA PHE A 193 -20.96 14.49 9.09
C PHE A 193 -20.28 14.38 10.45
N LEU A 194 -20.40 15.42 11.28
CA LEU A 194 -19.81 15.48 12.62
C LEU A 194 -20.82 15.19 13.75
N LYS A 195 -22.04 14.71 13.42
CA LYS A 195 -23.02 14.33 14.44
C LYS A 195 -22.80 12.86 14.81
N ASP A 196 -22.00 12.67 15.86
CA ASP A 196 -21.94 11.45 16.67
C ASP A 196 -21.59 10.18 15.87
N ASP A 197 -20.37 10.15 15.31
CA ASP A 197 -19.81 9.01 14.58
C ASP A 197 -19.09 7.98 15.47
N GLY A 198 -19.12 8.17 16.80
CA GLY A 198 -18.40 7.34 17.76
C GLY A 198 -16.89 7.61 17.85
N PHE A 199 -16.34 8.59 17.11
CA PHE A 199 -14.91 8.93 17.08
C PHE A 199 -14.62 10.31 17.70
N ALA A 200 -14.90 10.51 18.99
CA ALA A 200 -14.39 11.62 19.84
C ALA A 200 -14.49 13.08 19.33
N MET A 201 -15.09 13.35 18.17
CA MET A 201 -15.21 14.65 17.51
C MET A 201 -16.69 14.91 17.21
N THR A 202 -17.18 16.12 17.51
CA THR A 202 -18.61 16.44 17.45
C THR A 202 -18.86 17.68 16.58
N SER A 203 -20.13 17.96 16.28
CA SER A 203 -20.56 19.14 15.52
C SER A 203 -20.05 20.47 16.11
N ASP A 204 -19.67 20.48 17.39
CA ASP A 204 -19.16 21.65 18.10
C ASP A 204 -17.74 22.06 17.64
N ASP A 205 -17.07 21.22 16.84
CA ASP A 205 -15.75 21.51 16.23
C ASP A 205 -15.82 22.52 15.07
N ILE A 206 -17.01 22.79 14.51
CA ILE A 206 -17.19 23.82 13.49
C ILE A 206 -17.36 25.16 14.18
N SER A 207 -16.43 26.06 13.92
CA SER A 207 -16.35 27.33 14.62
C SER A 207 -16.35 28.51 13.65
N THR A 208 -16.95 29.62 14.08
CA THR A 208 -16.87 30.89 13.34
C THR A 208 -15.62 31.65 13.79
N ILE A 209 -14.83 32.13 12.84
CA ILE A 209 -13.62 32.92 13.09
C ILE A 209 -13.79 34.29 12.43
N HIS A 210 -13.35 35.32 13.15
CA HIS A 210 -13.25 36.67 12.63
C HIS A 210 -11.81 36.98 12.26
N ILE A 211 -11.57 37.23 10.97
CA ILE A 211 -10.26 37.64 10.47
C ILE A 211 -10.29 39.13 10.21
N LEU A 212 -9.29 39.84 10.73
CA LEU A 212 -9.11 41.25 10.48
C LEU A 212 -8.21 41.45 9.26
N TYR A 213 -8.76 41.98 8.17
CA TYR A 213 -8.01 42.27 6.96
C TYR A 213 -8.36 43.67 6.42
N ASN A 214 -7.36 44.52 6.20
CA ASN A 214 -7.54 45.93 5.81
C ASN A 214 -8.56 46.69 6.68
N LYS A 215 -8.52 46.47 8.00
CA LYS A 215 -9.46 47.04 8.99
C LYS A 215 -10.93 46.60 8.83
N ILE A 216 -11.20 45.61 7.99
CA ILE A 216 -12.51 44.99 7.82
C ILE A 216 -12.46 43.61 8.47
N SER A 217 -13.51 43.27 9.22
CA SER A 217 -13.65 41.94 9.82
C SER A 217 -14.43 41.02 8.89
N TYR A 218 -13.85 39.88 8.53
CA TYR A 218 -14.48 38.83 7.73
C TYR A 218 -14.83 37.65 8.62
N SER A 219 -16.09 37.21 8.59
CA SER A 219 -16.58 36.05 9.32
C SER A 219 -16.49 34.82 8.44
N ILE A 220 -15.70 33.82 8.85
CA ILE A 220 -15.50 32.58 8.08
C ILE A 220 -15.67 31.34 8.96
N TYR A 221 -15.95 30.20 8.33
CA TYR A 221 -16.04 28.90 8.99
C TYR A 221 -14.67 28.23 9.10
N GLY A 222 -14.37 27.66 10.27
CA GLY A 222 -13.13 26.95 10.52
C GLY A 222 -13.32 25.67 11.33
N SER A 223 -12.58 24.64 10.94
CA SER A 223 -12.40 23.38 11.66
C SER A 223 -11.05 22.79 11.28
N ALA A 224 -10.56 21.83 12.07
CA ALA A 224 -9.31 21.11 11.76
C ALA A 224 -9.38 20.38 10.40
N TYR A 225 -10.56 19.86 10.02
CA TYR A 225 -10.82 19.23 8.72
C TYR A 225 -10.64 20.22 7.57
N LEU A 226 -11.27 21.40 7.67
CA LEU A 226 -11.20 22.43 6.64
C LEU A 226 -9.78 22.99 6.49
N TRP A 227 -9.04 23.16 7.59
CA TRP A 227 -7.64 23.62 7.55
C TRP A 227 -6.71 22.62 6.85
N SER A 228 -6.97 21.33 7.00
CA SER A 228 -6.03 20.29 6.58
C SER A 228 -6.23 19.77 5.16
N ILE A 229 -7.20 20.29 4.39
CA ILE A 229 -7.56 19.79 3.05
C ILE A 229 -6.39 19.75 2.06
N ASN A 230 -5.44 20.68 2.15
CA ASN A 230 -4.28 20.74 1.25
C ASN A 230 -3.15 19.76 1.62
N ARG A 231 -3.33 18.93 2.65
CA ARG A 231 -2.35 17.94 3.13
C ARG A 231 -2.97 16.56 3.10
N GLY A 232 -2.23 15.61 2.51
CA GLY A 232 -2.65 14.21 2.52
C GLY A 232 -2.47 13.64 3.93
N GLY A 233 -3.34 12.72 4.34
CA GLY A 233 -3.30 12.08 5.66
C GLY A 233 -4.62 11.37 5.99
N GLN A 234 -4.74 10.85 7.21
CA GLN A 234 -5.89 10.06 7.71
C GLN A 234 -7.22 10.83 7.82
N ILE A 235 -7.29 12.06 7.33
CA ILE A 235 -8.52 12.87 7.38
C ILE A 235 -9.39 12.50 6.19
N ALA A 236 -10.57 11.97 6.46
CA ALA A 236 -11.56 11.74 5.42
C ALA A 236 -12.01 13.12 4.87
N VAL A 237 -11.54 13.46 3.67
CA VAL A 237 -12.01 14.60 2.86
C VAL A 237 -12.10 14.14 1.40
N PRO A 238 -13.09 14.59 0.61
CA PRO A 238 -13.20 14.22 -0.80
C PRO A 238 -11.91 14.49 -1.60
N SER A 239 -11.39 13.47 -2.29
CA SER A 239 -10.14 13.57 -3.06
C SER A 239 -10.20 14.62 -4.16
N LEU A 240 -11.40 14.86 -4.72
CA LEU A 240 -11.65 15.96 -5.65
C LEU A 240 -11.36 17.32 -5.01
N LEU A 241 -11.95 17.60 -3.84
CA LEU A 241 -11.76 18.87 -3.13
C LEU A 241 -10.28 19.07 -2.76
N GLN A 242 -9.63 18.02 -2.25
CA GLN A 242 -8.20 18.05 -1.97
C GLN A 242 -7.38 18.40 -3.23
N SER A 243 -7.66 17.75 -4.37
CA SER A 243 -6.94 17.98 -5.63
C SER A 243 -7.07 19.41 -6.16
N VAL A 244 -8.25 20.03 -6.01
CA VAL A 244 -8.48 21.44 -6.39
C VAL A 244 -7.64 22.38 -5.53
N VAL A 245 -7.60 22.16 -4.21
CA VAL A 245 -6.87 23.02 -3.26
C VAL A 245 -5.35 22.83 -3.40
N VAL A 246 -4.89 21.59 -3.55
CA VAL A 246 -3.47 21.26 -3.76
C VAL A 246 -2.95 21.84 -5.09
N ALA A 247 -3.77 21.88 -6.14
CA ALA A 247 -3.40 22.53 -7.40
C ALA A 247 -3.09 24.03 -7.21
N LEU A 248 -3.88 24.75 -6.40
CA LEU A 248 -3.63 26.15 -6.08
C LEU A 248 -2.32 26.32 -5.31
N GLU A 249 -2.11 25.51 -4.27
CA GLU A 249 -0.90 25.56 -3.47
C GLU A 249 0.35 25.33 -4.33
N ARG A 250 0.34 24.30 -5.17
CA ARG A 250 1.46 23.99 -6.05
C ARG A 250 1.74 25.13 -7.03
N TYR A 251 0.70 25.69 -7.62
CA TYR A 251 0.84 26.84 -8.51
C TYR A 251 1.49 28.04 -7.81
N LEU A 252 1.00 28.43 -6.62
CA LEU A 252 1.57 29.55 -5.87
C LEU A 252 2.99 29.26 -5.39
N TYR A 253 3.28 28.01 -5.01
CA TYR A 253 4.62 27.61 -4.61
C TYR A 253 5.61 27.71 -5.78
N GLU A 254 5.25 27.20 -6.95
CA GLU A 254 6.08 27.31 -8.15
C GLU A 254 6.23 28.76 -8.63
N LEU A 255 5.16 29.56 -8.53
CA LEU A 255 5.21 30.98 -8.85
C LEU A 255 6.21 31.71 -7.95
N GLY A 256 6.22 31.42 -6.66
CA GLY A 256 7.15 32.01 -5.69
C GLY A 256 8.62 31.68 -5.91
N LYS A 257 8.96 30.64 -6.69
CA LYS A 257 10.35 30.35 -7.10
C LYS A 257 10.92 31.37 -8.08
N LEU A 258 10.07 32.17 -8.72
CA LEU A 258 10.48 33.17 -9.69
C LEU A 258 10.86 34.48 -8.99
N GLU A 259 12.02 35.03 -9.34
CA GLU A 259 12.47 36.31 -8.81
C GLU A 259 12.02 37.47 -9.72
N SER A 260 10.96 38.17 -9.30
CA SER A 260 10.40 39.32 -10.00
C SER A 260 9.42 40.07 -9.10
N GLU A 261 9.51 41.39 -9.01
CA GLU A 261 8.57 42.22 -8.23
C GLU A 261 7.12 42.01 -8.66
N LYS A 262 6.86 41.86 -9.97
CA LYS A 262 5.52 41.55 -10.50
C LYS A 262 4.95 40.22 -9.98
N ILE A 263 5.83 39.26 -9.69
CA ILE A 263 5.43 37.96 -9.15
C ILE A 263 5.05 38.11 -7.69
N ASP A 264 5.82 38.87 -6.92
CA ASP A 264 5.52 39.18 -5.52
C ASP A 264 4.18 39.92 -5.42
N GLU A 265 3.93 40.93 -6.26
CA GLU A 265 2.63 41.61 -6.39
C GLU A 265 1.51 40.63 -6.74
N THR A 266 1.75 39.70 -7.67
CA THR A 266 0.76 38.70 -8.06
C THR A 266 0.40 37.78 -6.89
N ILE A 267 1.38 37.30 -6.12
CA ILE A 267 1.15 36.49 -4.92
C ILE A 267 0.32 37.28 -3.90
N GLN A 268 0.66 38.55 -3.66
CA GLN A 268 -0.10 39.40 -2.74
C GLN A 268 -1.55 39.64 -3.20
N LEU A 269 -1.79 39.74 -4.51
CA LEU A 269 -3.15 39.83 -5.07
C LEU A 269 -3.97 38.55 -4.84
N PHE A 270 -3.35 37.37 -4.86
CA PHE A 270 -4.03 36.13 -4.46
C PHE A 270 -4.43 36.14 -2.98
N PHE A 271 -3.56 36.65 -2.09
CA PHE A 271 -3.90 36.83 -0.67
C PHE A 271 -5.10 37.78 -0.53
N ASP A 272 -5.09 38.90 -1.25
CA ASP A 272 -6.19 39.88 -1.25
C ASP A 272 -7.51 39.25 -1.70
N GLU A 273 -7.49 38.51 -2.81
CA GLU A 273 -8.69 37.87 -3.34
C GLU A 273 -9.24 36.80 -2.39
N ILE A 274 -8.36 35.98 -1.80
CA ILE A 274 -8.77 34.90 -0.90
C ILE A 274 -9.36 35.47 0.39
N TYR A 275 -8.70 36.41 1.07
CA TYR A 275 -9.22 36.97 2.32
C TYR A 275 -10.56 37.68 2.16
N THR A 276 -10.80 38.29 1.00
CA THR A 276 -12.01 39.10 0.77
C THR A 276 -13.21 38.30 0.26
N LYS A 277 -12.99 37.10 -0.30
CA LYS A 277 -14.05 36.31 -0.96
C LYS A 277 -14.28 34.91 -0.39
N THR A 278 -13.34 34.33 0.37
CA THR A 278 -13.52 33.01 0.98
C THR A 278 -14.53 33.05 2.13
N ASN A 279 -15.30 31.99 2.31
CA ASN A 279 -16.18 31.81 3.47
C ASN A 279 -15.58 30.86 4.52
N SER A 280 -14.38 30.34 4.29
CA SER A 280 -13.78 29.32 5.13
C SER A 280 -12.25 29.33 5.16
N VAL A 281 -11.70 28.58 6.11
CA VAL A 281 -10.25 28.48 6.33
C VAL A 281 -9.51 27.60 5.31
N VAL A 282 -10.22 26.95 4.39
CA VAL A 282 -9.65 26.00 3.42
C VAL A 282 -8.53 26.64 2.59
N LEU A 283 -8.76 27.83 2.04
CA LEU A 283 -7.76 28.52 1.23
C LEU A 283 -6.74 29.29 2.08
N LEU A 284 -7.08 29.60 3.34
CA LEU A 284 -6.13 30.21 4.28
C LEU A 284 -5.02 29.26 4.69
N SER A 285 -5.32 27.97 4.73
CA SER A 285 -4.29 26.96 4.97
C SER A 285 -3.27 26.87 3.83
N VAL A 286 -3.68 27.20 2.60
CA VAL A 286 -2.77 27.40 1.45
C VAL A 286 -1.95 28.67 1.66
N LEU A 287 -2.58 29.80 2.04
CA LEU A 287 -1.87 31.04 2.35
C LEU A 287 -0.83 30.86 3.46
N ALA A 288 -1.14 30.08 4.50
CA ALA A 288 -0.22 29.74 5.58
C ALA A 288 0.99 28.94 5.08
N SER A 289 0.79 28.00 4.15
CA SER A 289 1.91 27.29 3.53
C SER A 289 2.78 28.21 2.67
N ILE A 290 2.18 29.08 1.86
CA ILE A 290 2.92 30.02 0.99
C ILE A 290 3.67 31.07 1.82
N THR A 291 3.10 31.52 2.94
CA THR A 291 3.76 32.39 3.92
C THR A 291 5.05 31.76 4.44
N GLN A 292 5.00 30.48 4.82
CA GLN A 292 6.16 29.76 5.32
C GLN A 292 7.21 29.54 4.21
N ALA A 293 6.77 29.32 2.97
CA ALA A 293 7.67 29.16 1.83
C ALA A 293 8.37 30.46 1.41
N TYR A 294 7.63 31.57 1.34
CA TYR A 294 8.09 32.84 0.76
C TYR A 294 7.74 34.06 1.61
N PRO A 295 8.22 34.14 2.87
CA PRO A 295 7.82 35.18 3.83
C PRO A 295 8.08 36.61 3.33
N LYS A 296 9.22 36.84 2.64
CA LYS A 296 9.55 38.16 2.07
C LYS A 296 8.59 38.60 0.97
N LYS A 297 8.18 37.68 0.09
CA LYS A 297 7.29 37.96 -1.06
C LYS A 297 5.87 38.25 -0.58
N VAL A 298 5.43 37.55 0.47
CA VAL A 298 4.12 37.75 1.11
C VAL A 298 4.06 39.06 1.90
N GLY A 299 5.15 39.47 2.56
CA GLY A 299 5.21 40.72 3.31
C GLY A 299 4.21 40.74 4.48
N ASN A 300 3.55 41.87 4.74
CA ASN A 300 2.59 41.99 5.84
C ASN A 300 1.25 41.25 5.62
N LYS A 301 1.04 40.65 4.44
CA LYS A 301 -0.21 39.97 4.09
C LYS A 301 -0.47 38.71 4.91
N PHE A 302 0.53 38.15 5.63
CA PHE A 302 0.31 36.96 6.47
C PHE A 302 -0.21 37.25 7.87
N LEU A 303 -0.14 38.51 8.35
CA LEU A 303 -0.60 38.88 9.69
C LEU A 303 -2.03 38.38 10.01
N PRO A 304 -3.01 38.40 9.10
CA PRO A 304 -4.35 37.87 9.38
C PRO A 304 -4.41 36.39 9.77
N LEU A 305 -3.36 35.60 9.49
CA LEU A 305 -3.25 34.19 9.94
C LEU A 305 -2.93 34.06 11.44
N LEU A 306 -2.68 35.16 12.14
CA LEU A 306 -2.31 35.18 13.56
C LEU A 306 -3.43 35.75 14.45
N THR A 307 -4.62 36.03 13.90
CA THR A 307 -5.69 36.73 14.63
C THR A 307 -6.44 35.85 15.64
N ASP A 308 -6.27 34.52 15.56
CA ASP A 308 -6.99 33.57 16.40
C ASP A 308 -6.11 32.37 16.77
N LYS A 309 -6.21 31.90 18.02
CA LYS A 309 -5.38 30.81 18.54
C LYS A 309 -5.55 29.50 17.77
N ARG A 310 -6.74 29.25 17.22
CA ARG A 310 -7.09 28.01 16.50
C ARG A 310 -6.23 27.79 15.26
N PHE A 311 -5.71 28.84 14.63
CA PHE A 311 -4.82 28.69 13.48
C PHE A 311 -3.53 27.96 13.85
N PHE A 312 -2.95 28.24 15.01
CA PHE A 312 -1.75 27.57 15.51
C PHE A 312 -2.02 26.11 15.86
N GLU A 313 -3.16 25.84 16.49
CA GLU A 313 -3.59 24.49 16.85
C GLU A 313 -3.79 23.64 15.59
N TRP A 314 -4.54 24.14 14.61
CA TRP A 314 -4.78 23.42 13.35
C TRP A 314 -3.51 23.27 12.51
N ASP A 315 -2.63 24.26 12.47
CA ASP A 315 -1.36 24.13 11.72
C ASP A 315 -0.40 23.13 12.38
N SER A 316 -0.35 23.10 13.71
CA SER A 316 0.42 22.11 14.47
C SER A 316 -0.13 20.70 14.24
N GLN A 317 -1.45 20.50 14.30
CA GLN A 317 -2.08 19.21 14.00
C GLN A 317 -1.80 18.77 12.56
N ARG A 318 -1.92 19.71 11.62
CA ARG A 318 -1.62 19.48 10.20
C ARG A 318 -0.17 19.03 10.01
N TRP A 319 0.78 19.65 10.69
CA TRP A 319 2.20 19.28 10.65
C TRP A 319 2.46 17.86 11.21
N ILE A 320 1.87 17.52 12.37
CA ILE A 320 2.00 16.18 12.98
C ILE A 320 1.45 15.09 12.04
N ARG A 321 0.30 15.35 11.40
CA ARG A 321 -0.33 14.43 10.44
C ARG A 321 0.50 14.29 9.17
N GLU A 322 1.10 15.37 8.68
CA GLU A 322 1.96 15.33 7.49
C GLU A 322 3.25 14.53 7.75
N TYR A 323 3.83 14.61 8.96
CA TYR A 323 4.99 13.81 9.37
C TYR A 323 4.71 12.30 9.30
N SER A 324 3.49 11.87 9.61
CA SER A 324 3.04 10.47 9.59
C SER A 324 2.48 10.03 8.23
N ALA A 325 2.09 10.95 7.36
CA ALA A 325 1.50 10.64 6.05
C ALA A 325 2.50 10.05 5.03
N GLY A 326 3.80 10.26 5.23
CA GLY A 326 4.84 9.75 4.33
C GLY A 326 4.83 8.22 4.14
N PHE A 327 4.33 7.47 5.13
CA PHE A 327 4.28 6.00 5.10
C PHE A 327 3.24 5.42 4.13
N SER A 328 2.23 6.20 3.73
CA SER A 328 1.14 5.72 2.87
C SER A 328 1.39 5.90 1.37
N PHE A 329 2.42 6.68 0.97
CA PHE A 329 2.74 6.94 -0.43
C PHE A 329 3.81 5.97 -0.95
N GLY A 330 3.52 5.22 -2.02
CA GLY A 330 4.48 4.29 -2.65
C GLY A 330 4.14 2.80 -2.55
N LEU A 331 2.91 2.44 -2.17
CA LEU A 331 2.36 1.13 -2.49
C LEU A 331 2.10 1.03 -4.01
N PRO A 332 2.17 -0.17 -4.62
CA PRO A 332 1.88 -0.33 -6.05
C PRO A 332 0.45 0.14 -6.36
N ASN A 333 0.29 1.17 -7.18
CA ASN A 333 -1.03 1.59 -7.66
C ASN A 333 -1.47 0.78 -8.88
N ALA A 334 -2.78 0.75 -9.13
CA ALA A 334 -3.35 0.07 -10.29
C ALA A 334 -3.13 0.81 -11.63
N SER A 335 -2.54 2.01 -11.63
CA SER A 335 -2.36 2.85 -12.83
C SER A 335 -1.18 3.82 -12.70
N TRP A 336 -0.47 4.07 -13.81
CA TRP A 336 0.65 5.01 -13.87
C TRP A 336 0.25 6.46 -13.53
N GLU A 337 -0.99 6.88 -13.79
CA GLU A 337 -1.49 8.21 -13.40
C GLU A 337 -1.49 8.38 -11.88
N ALA A 338 -1.87 7.31 -11.16
CA ALA A 338 -1.89 7.31 -9.69
C ALA A 338 -0.46 7.35 -9.13
N ASP A 339 0.49 6.64 -9.75
CA ASP A 339 1.90 6.71 -9.36
C ASP A 339 2.47 8.13 -9.52
N LEU A 340 2.15 8.81 -10.63
CA LEU A 340 2.56 10.22 -10.82
C LEU A 340 1.90 11.17 -9.82
N CYS A 341 0.65 10.93 -9.45
CA CYS A 341 -0.02 11.68 -8.41
C CYS A 341 0.66 11.47 -7.05
N ASP A 342 1.01 10.24 -6.69
CA ASP A 342 1.74 9.95 -5.45
C ASP A 342 3.14 10.59 -5.45
N ASP A 343 3.85 10.54 -6.58
CA ASP A 343 5.17 11.15 -6.71
C ASP A 343 5.12 12.69 -6.61
N GLU A 344 4.08 13.32 -7.15
CA GLU A 344 3.79 14.74 -6.94
C GLU A 344 3.62 15.06 -5.44
N ARG A 345 2.89 14.22 -4.70
CA ARG A 345 2.70 14.39 -3.24
C ARG A 345 4.00 14.18 -2.47
N LYS A 346 4.78 13.14 -2.80
CA LYS A 346 6.11 12.88 -2.20
C LYS A 346 7.08 14.02 -2.46
N GLU A 347 7.04 14.63 -3.63
CA GLU A 347 7.85 15.82 -3.93
C GLU A 347 7.42 17.02 -3.06
N ALA A 348 6.11 17.25 -2.92
CA ALA A 348 5.59 18.33 -2.07
C ALA A 348 5.96 18.16 -0.59
N LEU A 349 6.01 16.93 -0.07
CA LEU A 349 6.50 16.62 1.29
C LEU A 349 7.97 17.01 1.51
N LYS A 350 8.75 17.15 0.45
CA LYS A 350 10.17 17.53 0.49
C LYS A 350 10.42 19.03 0.37
N TRP A 351 9.37 19.85 0.21
CA TRP A 351 9.54 21.30 0.18
C TRP A 351 10.13 21.82 1.50
N GLU A 352 11.13 22.71 1.41
CA GLU A 352 11.93 23.16 2.56
C GLU A 352 11.07 23.62 3.73
N HIS A 353 10.08 24.47 3.49
CA HIS A 353 9.24 25.04 4.55
C HIS A 353 8.40 24.00 5.29
N ARG A 354 8.07 22.86 4.65
CA ARG A 354 7.28 21.79 5.28
C ARG A 354 8.11 20.96 6.26
N GLN A 355 9.43 20.90 6.06
CA GLN A 355 10.36 20.16 6.92
C GLN A 355 11.01 21.05 7.97
N LYS A 356 11.25 22.32 7.63
CA LYS A 356 12.02 23.28 8.42
C LYS A 356 11.31 23.77 9.68
N TYR A 357 10.00 24.03 9.60
CA TYR A 357 9.26 24.68 10.68
C TYR A 357 8.53 23.65 11.54
N HIS A 358 9.13 23.33 12.69
CA HIS A 358 8.52 22.46 13.68
C HIS A 358 7.15 22.99 14.14
N LYS A 359 6.12 22.15 14.10
CA LYS A 359 4.71 22.52 14.37
C LYS A 359 4.18 23.66 13.47
N GLY A 360 4.66 23.75 12.22
CA GLY A 360 4.14 24.68 11.22
C GLY A 360 4.34 26.15 11.61
N LEU A 361 3.25 26.94 11.60
CA LEU A 361 3.26 28.38 11.93
C LEU A 361 4.00 28.70 13.24
N ASN A 362 3.96 27.80 14.25
CA ASN A 362 4.63 28.01 15.53
C ASN A 362 6.15 28.16 15.37
N GLY A 363 6.79 27.18 14.75
CA GLY A 363 8.23 27.21 14.48
C GLY A 363 8.62 28.25 13.45
N PHE A 364 7.71 28.61 12.55
CA PHE A 364 7.93 29.68 11.57
C PHE A 364 8.09 31.05 12.21
N LEU A 365 7.21 31.43 13.15
CA LEU A 365 7.20 32.78 13.70
C LEU A 365 8.49 33.15 14.45
N ILE A 366 9.04 32.22 15.22
CA ILE A 366 10.28 32.50 15.95
C ILE A 366 11.47 32.68 15.00
N GLN A 367 11.57 31.81 13.99
CA GLN A 367 12.58 31.97 12.94
C GLN A 367 12.35 33.26 12.15
N TYR A 368 11.09 33.65 11.92
CA TYR A 368 10.78 34.88 11.21
C TYR A 368 11.35 36.11 11.95
N GLN A 369 11.11 36.17 13.26
CA GLN A 369 11.59 37.27 14.11
C GLN A 369 13.12 37.36 14.17
N LEU A 370 13.81 36.22 14.17
CA LEU A 370 15.27 36.14 14.25
C LEU A 370 15.95 36.47 12.92
N PHE A 371 15.41 36.02 11.79
CA PHE A 371 16.08 36.12 10.48
C PHE A 371 15.59 37.26 9.59
N TYR A 372 14.32 37.69 9.73
CA TYR A 372 13.74 38.77 8.91
C TYR A 372 13.47 40.03 9.74
N GLY A 373 12.78 39.88 10.88
CA GLY A 373 12.63 40.93 11.89
C GLY A 373 11.80 42.17 11.51
N ASN A 374 11.44 42.34 10.23
CA ASN A 374 10.87 43.57 9.69
C ASN A 374 9.42 43.84 10.08
N LEU A 375 8.73 42.88 10.71
CA LEU A 375 7.37 43.04 11.24
C LEU A 375 7.28 42.71 12.74
N ASN A 376 8.40 42.72 13.46
CA ASN A 376 8.41 42.32 14.88
C ASN A 376 7.50 43.19 15.73
N GLY A 377 7.40 44.50 15.44
CA GLY A 377 6.49 45.41 16.13
C GLY A 377 5.04 44.95 16.01
N GLU A 378 4.57 44.71 14.78
CA GLU A 378 3.23 44.22 14.51
C GLU A 378 2.98 42.83 15.13
N LEU A 379 3.97 41.93 15.07
CA LEU A 379 3.86 40.60 15.69
C LEU A 379 3.69 40.70 17.22
N PHE A 380 4.46 41.56 17.88
CA PHE A 380 4.35 41.77 19.32
C PHE A 380 2.97 42.34 19.71
N GLU A 381 2.46 43.31 18.95
CA GLU A 381 1.10 43.83 19.17
C GLU A 381 0.03 42.73 19.04
N MET A 382 0.19 41.82 18.07
CA MET A 382 -0.71 40.68 17.90
C MET A 382 -0.61 39.67 19.05
N PHE A 383 0.59 39.34 19.51
CA PHE A 383 0.79 38.43 20.64
C PHE A 383 0.23 39.03 21.94
N ASP A 384 0.44 40.33 22.17
CA ASP A 384 -0.12 41.03 23.32
C ASP A 384 -1.66 41.05 23.25
N HIS A 385 -2.24 41.22 22.05
CA HIS A 385 -3.69 41.13 21.88
C HIS A 385 -4.23 39.73 22.18
N LEU A 386 -3.55 38.68 21.70
CA LEU A 386 -3.91 37.29 21.95
C LEU A 386 -3.80 36.95 23.45
N GLU A 387 -2.71 37.36 24.11
CA GLU A 387 -2.50 37.12 25.54
C GLU A 387 -3.59 37.80 26.39
N ASN A 388 -3.99 39.03 26.05
CA ASN A 388 -5.06 39.75 26.75
C ASN A 388 -6.46 39.19 26.49
N LYS A 389 -6.69 38.55 25.34
CA LYS A 389 -8.00 37.96 24.98
C LYS A 389 -8.27 36.63 25.67
N HIS A 390 -7.23 35.93 26.15
CA HIS A 390 -7.34 34.60 26.74
C HIS A 390 -7.02 34.59 28.24
N GLY A 391 -7.67 33.71 29.00
CA GLY A 391 -7.43 33.56 30.43
C GLY A 391 -6.10 32.84 30.71
N LYS A 392 -5.48 33.16 31.85
CA LYS A 392 -4.21 32.54 32.30
C LYS A 392 -4.34 31.06 32.73
N GLU A 393 -5.55 30.51 32.70
CA GLU A 393 -5.83 29.11 33.05
C GLU A 393 -5.46 28.14 31.92
N ASP A 394 -5.38 28.61 30.67
CA ASP A 394 -5.00 27.79 29.50
C ASP A 394 -3.46 27.71 29.39
N VAL A 395 -2.86 26.83 30.21
CA VAL A 395 -1.40 26.65 30.31
C VAL A 395 -0.77 26.27 28.96
N TYR A 396 -1.47 25.49 28.12
CA TYR A 396 -0.97 25.10 26.80
C TYR A 396 -0.94 26.28 25.82
N PHE A 397 -1.90 27.20 25.91
CA PHE A 397 -1.86 28.43 25.12
C PHE A 397 -0.76 29.40 25.60
N LEU A 398 -0.54 29.52 26.92
CA LEU A 398 0.58 30.28 27.48
C LEU A 398 1.94 29.72 27.02
N LYS A 399 2.04 28.38 26.96
CA LYS A 399 3.20 27.68 26.40
C LYS A 399 3.42 28.07 24.94
N LEU A 400 2.38 28.01 24.11
CA LEU A 400 2.44 28.41 22.70
C LEU A 400 2.95 29.86 22.56
N LEU A 401 2.37 30.80 23.29
CA LEU A 401 2.79 32.22 23.25
C LEU A 401 4.27 32.38 23.64
N SER A 402 4.72 31.63 24.64
CA SER A 402 6.13 31.63 25.06
C SER A 402 7.06 30.99 24.03
N GLU A 403 6.57 30.08 23.20
CA GLU A 403 7.33 29.45 22.10
C GLU A 403 7.45 30.35 20.87
N ILE A 404 6.45 31.21 20.61
CA ILE A 404 6.42 32.07 19.41
C ILE A 404 6.90 33.50 19.66
N ASP A 405 6.88 34.01 20.89
CA ASP A 405 7.28 35.38 21.19
C ASP A 405 8.79 35.49 21.43
N GLY A 406 9.50 36.22 20.56
CA GLY A 406 10.94 36.49 20.67
C GLY A 406 11.33 37.16 22.00
N ARG A 407 10.43 37.93 22.63
CA ARG A 407 10.65 38.60 23.92
C ARG A 407 10.68 37.61 25.09
N LYS A 408 10.13 36.40 24.91
CA LYS A 408 10.02 35.35 25.94
C LYS A 408 11.04 34.21 25.76
N GLN A 409 12.07 34.40 24.93
CA GLN A 409 13.15 33.43 24.77
C GLN A 409 14.30 33.68 25.75
N LYS A 410 14.97 32.60 26.15
CA LYS A 410 16.28 32.60 26.81
C LYS A 410 17.36 32.15 25.84
N VAL A 411 18.54 32.74 25.97
CA VAL A 411 19.73 32.43 25.18
C VAL A 411 20.78 31.84 26.10
N GLU A 412 21.20 30.61 25.85
CA GLU A 412 22.15 29.86 26.67
C GLU A 412 23.29 29.32 25.79
N GLU A 413 24.51 29.32 26.32
CA GLU A 413 25.65 28.65 25.67
C GLU A 413 25.67 27.18 26.10
N VAL A 414 25.70 26.27 25.14
CA VAL A 414 25.56 24.84 25.37
C VAL A 414 26.61 24.09 24.55
N GLU A 415 27.30 23.15 25.17
CA GLU A 415 28.26 22.29 24.49
C GLU A 415 27.52 21.07 23.91
N ARG A 416 27.56 20.91 22.58
CA ARG A 416 27.10 19.71 21.88
C ARG A 416 28.18 19.22 20.94
N ASP A 417 28.52 17.94 21.01
CA ASP A 417 29.52 17.29 20.16
C ASP A 417 30.90 18.01 20.18
N GLY A 418 31.30 18.53 21.34
CA GLY A 418 32.54 19.28 21.52
C GLY A 418 32.56 20.68 20.86
N LYS A 419 31.41 21.20 20.45
CA LYS A 419 31.25 22.56 19.92
C LYS A 419 30.40 23.41 20.85
N LEU A 420 30.84 24.64 21.09
CA LEU A 420 30.05 25.67 21.77
C LEU A 420 28.96 26.17 20.83
N MET A 421 27.71 25.97 21.20
CA MET A 421 26.53 26.35 20.43
C MET A 421 25.69 27.34 21.25
N ILE A 422 25.02 28.28 20.57
CA ILE A 422 24.03 29.14 21.21
C ILE A 422 22.66 28.47 21.08
N GLN A 423 22.07 28.07 22.19
CA GLN A 423 20.71 27.57 22.26
C GLN A 423 19.75 28.72 22.57
N ILE A 424 18.76 28.90 21.69
CA ILE A 424 17.60 29.76 21.95
C ILE A 424 16.45 28.84 22.33
N ALA A 425 15.87 29.04 23.50
CA ALA A 425 14.75 28.23 24.00
C ALA A 425 13.69 29.10 24.69
N PRO A 426 12.43 28.67 24.77
CA PRO A 426 11.41 29.38 25.52
C PRO A 426 11.77 29.52 27.00
N ASN A 427 11.55 30.70 27.58
CA ASN A 427 11.75 30.94 28.99
C ASN A 427 10.43 30.73 29.77
N TYR A 428 10.16 29.48 30.15
CA TYR A 428 8.96 29.12 30.90
C TYR A 428 8.91 29.67 32.34
N SER A 429 10.05 30.12 32.90
CA SER A 429 10.11 30.71 34.26
C SER A 429 9.46 32.10 34.36
N LEU A 430 9.03 32.67 33.23
CA LEU A 430 8.28 33.92 33.21
C LEU A 430 6.84 33.76 33.74
N ASP A 431 6.34 32.53 33.84
CA ASP A 431 5.01 32.22 34.39
C ASP A 431 5.08 31.00 35.34
N ASN A 432 4.68 31.21 36.60
CA ASN A 432 4.75 30.18 37.64
C ASN A 432 3.86 28.95 37.38
N ALA A 433 2.69 29.14 36.76
CA ALA A 433 1.79 28.03 36.45
C ALA A 433 2.37 27.17 35.32
N LEU A 434 2.96 27.82 34.31
CA LEU A 434 3.65 27.15 33.22
C LEU A 434 4.92 26.42 33.69
N GLU A 435 5.74 27.04 34.55
CA GLU A 435 6.95 26.41 35.09
C GLU A 435 6.64 25.12 35.86
N SER A 436 5.59 25.13 36.69
CA SER A 436 5.18 23.94 37.46
C SER A 436 4.74 22.79 36.55
N GLU A 437 3.94 23.07 35.51
CA GLU A 437 3.47 22.05 34.59
C GLU A 437 4.60 21.50 33.70
N MET A 438 5.56 22.34 33.31
CA MET A 438 6.72 21.90 32.53
C MET A 438 7.66 20.98 33.32
N LYS A 439 7.88 21.24 34.62
CA LYS A 439 8.66 20.32 35.49
C LYS A 439 8.01 18.95 35.60
N LYS A 440 6.68 18.90 35.78
CA LYS A 440 5.91 17.65 35.81
C LYS A 440 6.02 16.87 34.49
N ASN A 441 5.92 17.57 33.35
CA ASN A 441 6.09 16.95 32.03
C ASN A 441 7.53 16.42 31.82
N GLU A 442 8.55 17.10 32.34
CA GLU A 442 9.94 16.65 32.25
C GLU A 442 10.17 15.35 33.02
N GLU A 443 9.61 15.21 34.23
CA GLU A 443 9.67 13.97 35.01
C GLU A 443 8.98 12.80 34.29
N GLN A 444 7.81 13.05 33.69
CA GLN A 444 7.11 12.05 32.88
C GLN A 444 7.90 11.68 31.61
N SER A 445 8.54 12.66 30.96
CA SER A 445 9.38 12.43 29.77
C SER A 445 10.53 11.49 30.10
N LYS A 446 11.25 11.70 31.21
CA LYS A 446 12.38 10.84 31.61
C LYS A 446 11.98 9.38 31.76
N PHE A 447 10.83 9.12 32.39
CA PHE A 447 10.28 7.77 32.48
C PHE A 447 9.96 7.18 31.10
N ARG A 448 9.28 7.96 30.24
CA ARG A 448 8.94 7.51 28.87
C ARG A 448 10.16 7.27 28.00
N ASP A 449 11.19 8.11 28.13
CA ASP A 449 12.43 8.00 27.37
C ASP A 449 13.17 6.71 27.75
N GLU A 450 13.24 6.39 29.05
CA GLU A 450 13.86 5.16 29.53
C GLU A 450 13.07 3.90 29.11
N TYR A 451 11.73 3.93 29.25
CA TYR A 451 10.86 2.83 28.80
C TYR A 451 10.98 2.62 27.28
N SER A 452 10.95 3.71 26.51
CA SER A 452 11.08 3.69 25.05
C SER A 452 12.45 3.19 24.62
N ARG A 453 13.52 3.55 25.33
CA ARG A 453 14.89 3.08 25.04
C ARG A 453 14.97 1.55 24.99
N TYR A 454 14.47 0.88 26.03
CA TYR A 454 14.53 -0.58 26.10
C TYR A 454 13.54 -1.27 25.17
N SER A 455 12.28 -0.83 25.15
CA SER A 455 11.27 -1.43 24.25
C SER A 455 11.65 -1.28 22.78
N LEU A 456 12.16 -0.11 22.37
CA LEU A 456 12.63 0.12 21.01
C LEU A 456 13.87 -0.73 20.68
N TRP A 457 14.81 -0.87 21.62
CA TRP A 457 15.96 -1.75 21.42
C TRP A 457 15.52 -3.20 21.16
N VAL A 458 14.58 -3.74 21.94
CA VAL A 458 14.05 -5.11 21.75
C VAL A 458 13.44 -5.25 20.35
N SER A 459 12.52 -4.35 19.98
CA SER A 459 11.84 -4.41 18.68
C SER A 459 12.79 -4.22 17.49
N GLN A 460 13.76 -3.29 17.59
CA GLN A 460 14.72 -3.03 16.51
C GLN A 460 15.76 -4.16 16.36
N THR A 461 16.21 -4.75 17.47
CA THR A 461 17.15 -5.87 17.47
C THR A 461 16.52 -7.09 16.83
N PHE A 462 15.28 -7.44 17.21
CA PHE A 462 14.52 -8.54 16.58
C PHE A 462 14.28 -8.29 15.08
N SER A 463 13.92 -7.06 14.72
CA SER A 463 13.71 -6.65 13.31
C SER A 463 15.00 -6.52 12.50
N LYS A 464 16.18 -6.78 13.09
CA LYS A 464 17.52 -6.61 12.48
C LYS A 464 17.76 -5.21 11.92
N LYS A 465 17.15 -4.18 12.52
CA LYS A 465 17.31 -2.77 12.12
C LYS A 465 18.49 -2.07 12.81
N SER A 466 18.97 -2.62 13.92
CA SER A 466 20.12 -2.12 14.67
C SER A 466 21.02 -3.28 15.10
N GLU A 467 22.32 -3.01 15.24
CA GLU A 467 23.31 -3.89 15.84
C GLU A 467 23.86 -3.37 17.17
N GLU A 468 23.38 -2.22 17.61
CA GLU A 468 23.84 -1.57 18.83
C GLU A 468 23.42 -2.37 20.07
N ASN A 469 24.35 -2.48 21.03
CA ASN A 469 24.14 -3.15 22.32
C ASN A 469 23.63 -4.60 22.23
N LYS A 470 23.98 -5.34 21.17
CA LYS A 470 23.72 -6.79 21.05
C LYS A 470 24.66 -7.61 21.97
N THR A 471 24.56 -7.42 23.28
CA THR A 471 25.30 -8.20 24.29
C THR A 471 24.37 -8.78 25.33
N TYR A 472 24.81 -9.87 25.98
CA TYR A 472 24.03 -10.52 27.03
C TYR A 472 23.79 -9.59 28.23
N GLU A 473 24.76 -8.75 28.59
CA GLU A 473 24.64 -7.79 29.69
C GLU A 473 23.51 -6.79 29.45
N TYR A 474 23.40 -6.27 28.23
CA TYR A 474 22.36 -5.31 27.90
C TYR A 474 20.97 -5.96 27.81
N TRP A 475 20.89 -7.19 27.30
CA TRP A 475 19.67 -8.00 27.38
C TRP A 475 19.22 -8.21 28.83
N LYS A 476 20.17 -8.50 29.73
CA LYS A 476 19.91 -8.67 31.16
C LYS A 476 19.46 -7.37 31.83
N GLU A 477 20.08 -6.24 31.49
CA GLU A 477 19.67 -4.89 31.92
C GLU A 477 18.22 -4.61 31.50
N CYS A 478 17.82 -4.95 30.27
CA CYS A 478 16.43 -4.81 29.80
C CYS A 478 15.46 -5.67 30.64
N LEU A 479 15.84 -6.91 30.93
CA LEU A 479 15.03 -7.83 31.73
C LEU A 479 14.85 -7.32 33.17
N GLU A 480 15.93 -6.81 33.78
CA GLU A 480 15.91 -6.24 35.12
C GLU A 480 15.09 -4.95 35.18
N TYR A 481 15.19 -4.10 34.16
CA TYR A 481 14.35 -2.92 34.04
C TYR A 481 12.87 -3.29 33.98
N TYR A 482 12.48 -4.23 33.11
CA TYR A 482 11.10 -4.68 32.99
C TYR A 482 10.55 -5.23 34.31
N LYS A 483 11.35 -5.99 35.07
CA LYS A 483 10.95 -6.52 36.39
C LYS A 483 10.71 -5.43 37.44
N ASN A 484 11.35 -4.27 37.31
CA ASN A 484 11.33 -3.18 38.28
C ASN A 484 10.56 -1.94 37.82
N VAL A 485 9.94 -1.96 36.64
CA VAL A 485 9.25 -0.80 36.07
C VAL A 485 8.06 -0.37 36.96
N ASP A 486 7.93 0.94 37.17
CA ASP A 486 6.81 1.52 37.90
C ASP A 486 5.53 1.45 37.05
N THR A 487 4.74 0.40 37.27
CA THR A 487 3.51 0.13 36.53
C THR A 487 2.44 1.22 36.71
N SER A 488 2.52 2.05 37.76
CA SER A 488 1.59 3.16 37.97
C SER A 488 1.75 4.31 36.97
N LYS A 489 2.90 4.36 36.28
CA LYS A 489 3.23 5.37 35.25
C LYS A 489 2.95 4.88 33.83
N LEU A 490 2.62 3.60 33.66
CA LEU A 490 2.27 3.03 32.37
C LEU A 490 0.84 3.42 31.98
N THR A 491 0.64 3.71 30.70
CA THR A 491 -0.67 3.92 30.08
C THR A 491 -1.17 2.63 29.45
N LEU A 492 -2.46 2.60 29.07
CA LEU A 492 -3.08 1.44 28.40
C LEU A 492 -2.37 1.05 27.09
N ILE A 493 -1.59 1.94 26.47
CA ILE A 493 -0.86 1.67 25.23
C ILE A 493 0.61 1.27 25.45
N ASP A 494 1.11 1.34 26.68
CA ASP A 494 2.50 1.00 27.01
C ASP A 494 2.62 -0.52 27.23
N SER A 495 2.92 -1.26 26.16
CA SER A 495 3.08 -2.72 26.19
C SER A 495 4.50 -3.15 25.84
N PHE A 496 5.23 -3.66 26.84
CA PHE A 496 6.63 -4.04 26.69
C PHE A 496 6.72 -5.38 25.94
N PRO A 497 7.57 -5.51 24.90
CA PRO A 497 7.67 -6.71 24.06
C PRO A 497 8.43 -7.83 24.77
N ILE A 498 7.88 -8.35 25.86
CA ILE A 498 8.56 -9.30 26.74
C ILE A 498 8.71 -10.68 26.10
N GLY A 499 7.78 -11.08 25.22
CA GLY A 499 7.91 -12.29 24.40
C GLY A 499 9.07 -12.19 23.42
N THR A 500 9.24 -11.02 22.81
CA THR A 500 10.34 -10.71 21.91
C THR A 500 11.67 -10.69 22.66
N LEU A 501 11.70 -10.12 23.87
CA LEU A 501 12.91 -10.16 24.72
C LEU A 501 13.30 -11.62 25.04
N ALA A 502 12.32 -12.47 25.40
CA ALA A 502 12.56 -13.89 25.66
C ALA A 502 13.06 -14.65 24.41
N ALA A 503 12.46 -14.38 23.25
CA ALA A 503 12.91 -14.92 21.96
C ALA A 503 14.35 -14.53 21.64
N LEU A 504 14.72 -13.26 21.82
CA LEU A 504 16.08 -12.76 21.62
C LEU A 504 17.09 -13.44 22.58
N GLY A 505 16.69 -13.68 23.82
CA GLY A 505 17.52 -14.41 24.78
C GLY A 505 17.92 -15.79 24.26
N LEU A 506 16.96 -16.55 23.74
CA LEU A 506 17.20 -17.88 23.16
C LEU A 506 17.90 -17.82 21.79
N ASP A 507 17.66 -16.78 20.99
CA ASP A 507 18.18 -16.69 19.63
C ASP A 507 19.62 -16.18 19.57
N LEU A 508 19.98 -15.22 20.44
CA LEU A 508 21.28 -14.55 20.42
C LEU A 508 22.22 -15.02 21.54
N PHE A 509 21.69 -15.37 22.70
CA PHE A 509 22.48 -15.55 23.92
C PHE A 509 22.30 -16.93 24.58
N ASN A 510 21.82 -17.93 23.85
CA ASN A 510 21.51 -19.27 24.39
C ASN A 510 22.65 -19.89 25.22
N ASP A 511 23.89 -19.69 24.79
CA ASP A 511 25.08 -20.26 25.41
C ASP A 511 25.52 -19.48 26.67
N GLU A 512 25.03 -18.25 26.85
CA GLU A 512 25.32 -17.36 27.97
C GLU A 512 24.19 -17.34 29.03
N LEU A 513 23.00 -17.83 28.68
CA LEU A 513 21.84 -17.88 29.57
C LEU A 513 22.10 -18.75 30.81
N SER A 514 21.86 -18.18 31.98
CA SER A 514 21.73 -18.96 33.22
C SER A 514 20.52 -19.90 33.18
N SER A 515 20.46 -20.90 34.06
CA SER A 515 19.30 -21.80 34.16
C SER A 515 18.00 -21.03 34.44
N ASP A 516 18.05 -20.02 35.31
CA ASP A 516 16.89 -19.19 35.65
C ASP A 516 16.46 -18.29 34.46
N ASP A 517 17.42 -17.78 33.70
CA ASP A 517 17.14 -16.94 32.52
C ASP A 517 16.59 -17.76 31.35
N PHE A 518 17.09 -18.98 31.16
CA PHE A 518 16.54 -19.92 30.19
C PHE A 518 15.09 -20.30 30.55
N GLU A 519 14.84 -20.66 31.81
CA GLU A 519 13.50 -20.99 32.29
C GLU A 519 12.54 -19.80 32.14
N PHE A 520 13.02 -18.57 32.46
CA PHE A 520 12.26 -17.35 32.21
C PHE A 520 11.86 -17.21 30.73
N CYS A 521 12.80 -17.43 29.80
CA CYS A 521 12.50 -17.31 28.37
C CYS A 521 11.46 -18.32 27.90
N VAL A 522 11.62 -19.60 28.28
CA VAL A 522 10.68 -20.68 27.93
C VAL A 522 9.29 -20.40 28.50
N HIS A 523 9.21 -20.07 29.80
CA HIS A 523 7.94 -19.79 30.46
C HIS A 523 7.23 -18.58 29.84
N THR A 524 7.98 -17.52 29.50
CA THR A 524 7.43 -16.30 28.88
C THR A 524 6.86 -16.59 27.49
N ILE A 525 7.60 -17.31 26.63
CA ILE A 525 7.13 -17.70 25.29
C ILE A 525 5.87 -18.55 25.39
N LEU A 526 5.82 -19.53 26.31
CA LEU A 526 4.65 -20.37 26.51
C LEU A 526 3.45 -19.60 27.05
N GLY A 527 3.68 -18.69 28.00
CA GLY A 527 2.63 -17.85 28.57
C GLY A 527 2.00 -16.92 27.52
N ILE A 528 2.82 -16.30 26.67
CA ILE A 528 2.32 -15.43 25.61
C ILE A 528 1.65 -16.25 24.50
N ALA A 529 2.24 -17.37 24.09
CA ALA A 529 1.61 -18.26 23.10
C ALA A 529 0.22 -18.74 23.56
N GLN A 530 0.06 -19.09 24.85
CA GLN A 530 -1.24 -19.45 25.42
C GLN A 530 -2.24 -18.29 25.34
N LYS A 531 -1.84 -17.08 25.75
CA LYS A 531 -2.71 -15.90 25.65
C LYS A 531 -3.10 -15.57 24.21
N LEU A 532 -2.15 -15.67 23.27
CA LEU A 532 -2.39 -15.47 21.85
C LEU A 532 -3.42 -16.48 21.31
N TYR A 533 -3.36 -17.72 21.78
CA TYR A 533 -4.32 -18.75 21.43
C TYR A 533 -5.73 -18.45 21.99
N GLU A 534 -5.82 -18.14 23.28
CA GLU A 534 -7.07 -17.84 23.98
C GLU A 534 -7.75 -16.58 23.44
N HIS A 535 -6.98 -15.54 23.14
CA HIS A 535 -7.50 -14.32 22.53
C HIS A 535 -8.21 -14.65 21.22
N LYS A 536 -7.56 -15.45 20.36
CA LYS A 536 -8.09 -15.81 19.05
C LYS A 536 -9.32 -16.70 19.09
N GLN A 537 -9.41 -17.64 20.03
CA GLN A 537 -10.63 -18.46 20.16
C GLN A 537 -11.86 -17.61 20.52
N ASN A 538 -11.67 -16.48 21.19
CA ASN A 538 -12.74 -15.61 21.66
C ASN A 538 -13.13 -14.50 20.67
N GLU A 539 -12.58 -14.48 19.44
CA GLU A 539 -12.76 -13.42 18.44
C GLU A 539 -14.17 -13.37 17.82
N ARG A 540 -15.17 -12.98 18.61
CA ARG A 540 -16.06 -11.91 18.17
C ARG A 540 -15.31 -10.63 18.44
N TYR A 541 -14.76 -9.99 17.40
CA TYR A 541 -14.07 -8.69 17.47
C TYR A 541 -14.84 -7.71 18.37
N ASN A 542 -14.48 -7.67 19.64
CA ASN A 542 -15.11 -6.80 20.62
C ASN A 542 -14.06 -5.75 20.98
N PHE A 543 -14.08 -4.62 20.28
CA PHE A 543 -13.21 -3.47 20.55
C PHE A 543 -13.29 -2.99 22.01
N GLU A 544 -14.32 -3.42 22.76
CA GLU A 544 -14.51 -3.12 24.17
C GLU A 544 -13.59 -3.93 25.12
N GLN A 545 -12.90 -4.99 24.64
CA GLN A 545 -12.03 -5.86 25.46
C GLN A 545 -10.67 -6.14 24.81
N LEU A 546 -9.94 -5.11 24.39
CA LEU A 546 -8.54 -5.25 23.98
C LEU A 546 -7.67 -5.61 25.21
N ASP A 547 -7.05 -6.79 25.19
CA ASP A 547 -6.03 -7.18 26.18
C ASP A 547 -4.69 -6.50 25.84
N PHE A 548 -4.49 -5.30 26.37
CA PHE A 548 -3.25 -4.54 26.23
C PHE A 548 -2.03 -5.17 26.93
N SER A 549 -2.19 -6.30 27.63
CA SER A 549 -1.07 -7.06 28.20
C SER A 549 -0.24 -7.80 27.16
N LEU A 550 -0.71 -7.90 25.91
CA LEU A 550 0.02 -8.45 24.78
C LEU A 550 0.63 -7.34 23.93
N SER A 551 1.94 -7.38 23.74
CA SER A 551 2.62 -6.44 22.85
C SER A 551 2.40 -6.86 21.40
N ILE A 552 2.04 -5.93 20.52
CA ILE A 552 1.90 -6.19 19.07
C ILE A 552 3.20 -6.71 18.44
N TYR A 553 4.35 -6.43 19.07
CA TYR A 553 5.66 -6.90 18.61
C TYR A 553 5.94 -8.36 18.99
N ASP A 554 5.20 -8.92 19.95
CA ASP A 554 5.45 -10.28 20.44
C ASP A 554 4.93 -11.37 19.48
N ASN A 555 3.92 -11.08 18.65
CA ASN A 555 3.30 -12.05 17.75
C ASN A 555 4.32 -12.82 16.89
N ASP A 556 5.10 -12.10 16.07
CA ASP A 556 6.06 -12.71 15.13
C ASP A 556 7.16 -13.48 15.86
N SER A 557 7.68 -12.90 16.95
CA SER A 557 8.75 -13.49 17.74
C SER A 557 8.31 -14.77 18.43
N VAL A 558 7.15 -14.76 19.08
CA VAL A 558 6.61 -15.91 19.81
C VAL A 558 6.19 -17.03 18.85
N TYR A 559 5.52 -16.70 17.74
CA TYR A 559 5.21 -17.67 16.69
C TYR A 559 6.48 -18.29 16.09
N GLY A 560 7.52 -17.48 15.87
CA GLY A 560 8.82 -17.96 15.41
C GLY A 560 9.55 -18.83 16.44
N SER A 561 9.49 -18.50 17.73
CA SER A 561 10.25 -19.20 18.77
C SER A 561 9.55 -20.44 19.32
N LEU A 562 8.22 -20.50 19.34
CA LEU A 562 7.47 -21.63 19.92
C LEU A 562 7.86 -22.99 19.29
N PRO A 563 7.90 -23.16 17.95
CA PRO A 563 8.37 -24.43 17.35
C PRO A 563 9.86 -24.69 17.60
N LYS A 564 10.67 -23.62 17.66
CA LYS A 564 12.11 -23.69 17.90
C LYS A 564 12.46 -24.21 19.30
N LEU A 565 11.57 -24.05 20.29
CA LEU A 565 11.78 -24.56 21.65
C LEU A 565 12.09 -26.06 21.69
N LEU A 566 11.54 -26.84 20.75
CA LEU A 566 11.81 -28.28 20.67
C LEU A 566 13.27 -28.63 20.37
N LEU A 567 14.08 -27.70 19.82
CA LEU A 567 15.53 -27.90 19.69
C LEU A 567 16.23 -28.01 21.06
N PHE A 568 15.63 -27.43 22.10
CA PHE A 568 16.17 -27.44 23.46
C PHE A 568 15.59 -28.57 24.32
N ARG A 569 15.03 -29.62 23.71
CA ARG A 569 14.38 -30.75 24.40
C ARG A 569 15.19 -31.34 25.56
N SER A 570 16.51 -31.36 25.47
CA SER A 570 17.40 -31.86 26.54
C SER A 570 17.43 -30.98 27.80
N ARG A 571 17.02 -29.72 27.71
CA ARG A 571 16.95 -28.74 28.80
C ARG A 571 15.51 -28.52 29.32
N LEU A 572 14.51 -29.14 28.69
CA LEU A 572 13.10 -28.96 29.01
C LEU A 572 12.55 -30.11 29.85
N SER A 573 11.56 -29.83 30.70
CA SER A 573 10.78 -30.86 31.37
C SER A 573 9.80 -31.54 30.41
N ASN A 574 9.36 -32.76 30.73
CA ASN A 574 8.33 -33.45 29.93
C ASN A 574 7.04 -32.64 29.84
N GLU A 575 6.62 -31.99 30.94
CA GLU A 575 5.44 -31.13 30.98
C GLU A 575 5.58 -29.92 30.02
N GLN A 576 6.75 -29.29 29.97
CA GLN A 576 7.01 -28.21 29.02
C GLN A 576 6.96 -28.71 27.58
N ILE A 577 7.54 -29.88 27.29
CA ILE A 577 7.51 -30.49 25.94
C ILE A 577 6.06 -30.79 25.52
N ASP A 578 5.26 -31.37 26.40
CA ASP A 578 3.86 -31.69 26.12
C ASP A 578 3.04 -30.41 25.91
N LYS A 579 3.29 -29.36 26.69
CA LYS A 579 2.65 -28.06 26.50
C LYS A 579 3.04 -27.40 25.18
N ILE A 580 4.32 -27.47 24.78
CA ILE A 580 4.78 -26.98 23.47
C ILE A 580 4.06 -27.72 22.36
N ARG A 581 4.07 -29.06 22.40
CA ARG A 581 3.41 -29.91 21.40
C ARG A 581 1.92 -29.62 21.31
N GLY A 582 1.23 -29.52 22.45
CA GLY A 582 -0.19 -29.18 22.52
C GLY A 582 -0.48 -27.83 21.87
N LEU A 583 0.23 -26.77 22.27
CA LEU A 583 0.06 -25.44 21.68
C LEU A 583 0.34 -25.43 20.18
N LEU A 584 1.44 -26.05 19.73
CA LEU A 584 1.78 -26.13 18.31
C LEU A 584 0.66 -26.80 17.51
N PHE A 585 0.17 -27.95 17.98
CA PHE A 585 -0.89 -28.66 17.29
C PHE A 585 -2.19 -27.86 17.25
N LEU A 586 -2.59 -27.27 18.39
CA LEU A 586 -3.77 -26.42 18.47
C LEU A 586 -3.70 -25.23 17.50
N PHE A 587 -2.55 -24.56 17.41
CA PHE A 587 -2.36 -23.45 16.46
C PHE A 587 -2.53 -23.89 15.01
N VAL A 588 -1.89 -24.99 14.60
CA VAL A 588 -1.96 -25.46 13.20
C VAL A 588 -3.31 -26.08 12.85
N ARG A 589 -4.05 -26.60 13.84
CA ARG A 589 -5.39 -27.17 13.67
C ARG A 589 -6.47 -26.09 13.59
N ASP A 590 -6.49 -25.15 14.53
CA ASP A 590 -7.63 -24.24 14.72
C ASP A 590 -7.56 -23.01 13.83
N PHE A 591 -6.36 -22.53 13.52
CA PHE A 591 -6.19 -21.27 12.78
C PHE A 591 -5.66 -21.47 11.37
N HIS A 592 -5.96 -20.50 10.52
CA HIS A 592 -5.49 -20.41 9.14
C HIS A 592 -4.71 -19.11 8.95
N THR A 593 -3.70 -19.11 8.07
CA THR A 593 -2.87 -17.94 7.76
C THR A 593 -3.67 -16.75 7.22
N GLU A 594 -4.81 -17.02 6.58
CA GLU A 594 -5.73 -15.98 6.09
C GLU A 594 -6.37 -15.16 7.21
N LEU A 595 -6.55 -15.75 8.40
CA LEU A 595 -7.17 -15.08 9.53
C LEU A 595 -6.15 -14.29 10.36
N ASP A 596 -4.86 -14.66 10.29
CA ASP A 596 -3.77 -13.89 10.89
C ASP A 596 -2.46 -14.09 10.11
N ILE A 597 -1.98 -12.99 9.52
CA ILE A 597 -0.73 -12.94 8.76
C ILE A 597 0.50 -13.28 9.61
N HIS A 598 0.48 -13.09 10.93
CA HIS A 598 1.59 -13.40 11.83
C HIS A 598 1.82 -14.92 11.97
N LEU A 599 0.78 -15.75 11.76
CA LEU A 599 0.92 -17.22 11.84
C LEU A 599 1.90 -17.80 10.82
N LYS A 600 2.19 -17.08 9.73
CA LYS A 600 3.23 -17.49 8.77
C LYS A 600 4.59 -17.76 9.45
N HIS A 601 4.91 -17.04 10.54
CA HIS A 601 6.14 -17.23 11.31
C HIS A 601 6.13 -18.58 12.06
N LEU A 602 4.97 -19.00 12.57
CA LEU A 602 4.79 -20.31 13.19
C LEU A 602 4.98 -21.42 12.16
N TYR A 603 4.32 -21.34 11.00
CA TYR A 603 4.46 -22.35 9.95
C TYR A 603 5.88 -22.45 9.39
N TYR A 604 6.54 -21.30 9.16
CA TYR A 604 7.94 -21.28 8.73
C TYR A 604 8.87 -21.93 9.77
N SER A 605 8.71 -21.57 11.04
CA SER A 605 9.48 -22.13 12.14
C SER A 605 9.19 -23.62 12.35
N PHE A 606 7.93 -24.05 12.20
CA PHE A 606 7.54 -25.46 12.23
C PHE A 606 8.28 -26.28 11.18
N LYS A 607 8.21 -25.85 9.90
CA LYS A 607 8.90 -26.50 8.78
C LYS A 607 10.41 -26.63 9.01
N LYS A 608 11.00 -25.61 9.64
CA LYS A 608 12.45 -25.52 9.83
C LYS A 608 12.97 -26.34 11.01
N TYR A 609 12.22 -26.39 12.12
CA TYR A 609 12.74 -26.90 13.38
C TYR A 609 12.05 -28.16 13.88
N VAL A 610 10.73 -28.30 13.71
CA VAL A 610 9.97 -29.39 14.35
C VAL A 610 10.25 -30.73 13.67
N TRP A 611 10.34 -30.76 12.34
CA TRP A 611 10.71 -31.97 11.58
C TRP A 611 12.08 -32.53 12.01
N VAL A 612 13.03 -31.65 12.32
CA VAL A 612 14.38 -32.02 12.75
C VAL A 612 14.43 -32.39 14.23
N ALA A 613 13.74 -31.61 15.09
CA ALA A 613 13.77 -31.79 16.54
C ALA A 613 12.93 -32.99 17.01
N ASP A 614 11.82 -33.26 16.33
CA ASP A 614 10.79 -34.22 16.76
C ASP A 614 9.99 -34.76 15.57
N TYR A 615 10.67 -35.49 14.68
CA TYR A 615 10.11 -36.05 13.45
C TYR A 615 8.76 -36.76 13.66
N GLN A 616 8.64 -37.60 14.69
CA GLN A 616 7.41 -38.37 14.93
C GLN A 616 6.23 -37.45 15.23
N PHE A 617 6.42 -36.44 16.08
CA PHE A 617 5.39 -35.45 16.38
C PHE A 617 5.03 -34.62 15.13
N ALA A 618 6.03 -34.19 14.35
CA ALA A 618 5.81 -33.45 13.11
C ALA A 618 4.98 -34.26 12.09
N TYR A 619 5.35 -35.52 11.91
CA TYR A 619 4.66 -36.47 11.05
C TYR A 619 3.22 -36.71 11.53
N ASN A 620 3.02 -36.93 12.82
CA ASN A 620 1.71 -37.13 13.42
C ASN A 620 0.82 -35.89 13.27
N CYS A 621 1.36 -34.68 13.44
CA CYS A 621 0.64 -33.43 13.16
C CYS A 621 0.22 -33.33 11.70
N PHE A 622 1.14 -33.60 10.77
CA PHE A 622 0.87 -33.56 9.33
C PHE A 622 -0.23 -34.54 8.92
N ILE A 623 -0.15 -35.81 9.33
CA ILE A 623 -1.19 -36.79 9.07
C ILE A 623 -2.49 -36.43 9.81
N GLY A 624 -2.40 -35.94 11.05
CA GLY A 624 -3.53 -35.47 11.83
C GLY A 624 -4.32 -34.40 11.10
N LEU A 625 -3.67 -33.43 10.46
CA LEU A 625 -4.33 -32.42 9.62
C LEU A 625 -5.01 -33.03 8.38
N LEU A 626 -4.44 -34.06 7.76
CA LEU A 626 -5.10 -34.79 6.66
C LEU A 626 -6.35 -35.55 7.14
N LEU A 627 -6.29 -36.14 8.34
CA LEU A 627 -7.42 -36.80 8.99
C LEU A 627 -8.50 -35.78 9.35
N TYR A 628 -8.13 -34.64 9.92
CA TYR A 628 -9.04 -33.52 10.20
C TYR A 628 -9.66 -32.96 8.92
N ALA A 629 -8.91 -32.88 7.81
CA ALA A 629 -9.47 -32.45 6.53
C ALA A 629 -10.56 -33.40 6.02
N LYS A 630 -10.41 -34.71 6.23
CA LYS A 630 -11.47 -35.69 5.94
C LYS A 630 -12.63 -35.59 6.92
N PHE A 631 -12.33 -35.43 8.21
CA PHE A 631 -13.31 -35.32 9.29
C PHE A 631 -14.20 -34.08 9.13
N ASN A 632 -13.63 -32.90 8.94
CA ASN A 632 -14.37 -31.64 8.73
C ASN A 632 -15.19 -31.64 7.43
N LYS A 633 -14.74 -32.40 6.41
CA LYS A 633 -15.53 -32.60 5.19
C LYS A 633 -16.76 -33.47 5.44
N LYS A 634 -16.60 -34.52 6.25
CA LYS A 634 -17.66 -35.44 6.66
C LYS A 634 -18.65 -34.76 7.61
N TYR A 635 -18.15 -33.92 8.52
CA TYR A 635 -18.94 -33.20 9.51
C TYR A 635 -18.68 -31.68 9.45
N PRO A 636 -19.29 -30.96 8.50
CA PRO A 636 -19.20 -29.49 8.45
C PRO A 636 -19.68 -28.83 9.74
N GLN A 637 -18.92 -27.86 10.26
CA GLN A 637 -19.19 -27.20 11.54
C GLN A 637 -20.49 -26.37 11.59
N HIS A 638 -21.04 -25.98 10.43
CA HIS A 638 -22.26 -25.17 10.34
C HIS A 638 -23.56 -25.98 10.39
N PHE A 639 -23.47 -27.32 10.43
CA PHE A 639 -24.65 -28.18 10.48
C PHE A 639 -25.03 -28.52 11.92
N GLN A 640 -26.32 -28.67 12.18
CA GLN A 640 -26.83 -29.18 13.44
C GLN A 640 -26.91 -30.70 13.37
N TYR A 641 -26.29 -31.37 14.34
CA TYR A 641 -26.25 -32.83 14.45
C TYR A 641 -27.15 -33.31 15.59
N ALA A 642 -27.73 -34.50 15.43
CA ALA A 642 -28.45 -35.17 16.50
C ALA A 642 -27.47 -35.64 17.60
N GLU A 643 -27.96 -35.89 18.82
CA GLU A 643 -27.13 -36.30 19.97
C GLU A 643 -26.33 -37.58 19.71
N GLU A 644 -26.92 -38.59 19.06
CA GLU A 644 -26.22 -39.82 18.66
C GLU A 644 -25.06 -39.52 17.69
N GLN A 645 -25.25 -38.59 16.75
CA GLN A 645 -24.22 -38.17 15.81
C GLN A 645 -23.13 -37.34 16.49
N LEU A 646 -23.47 -36.51 17.49
CA LEU A 646 -22.48 -35.76 18.27
C LEU A 646 -21.54 -36.70 19.03
N ASN A 647 -22.08 -37.79 19.62
CA ASN A 647 -21.27 -38.81 20.26
C ASN A 647 -20.35 -39.55 19.27
N GLU A 648 -20.83 -39.83 18.05
CA GLU A 648 -20.01 -40.42 16.99
C GLU A 648 -18.91 -39.47 16.50
N ILE A 649 -19.22 -38.18 16.34
CA ILE A 649 -18.27 -37.13 15.96
C ILE A 649 -17.18 -37.02 17.01
N GLN A 650 -17.55 -36.94 18.30
CA GLN A 650 -16.60 -36.86 19.40
C GLN A 650 -15.70 -38.11 19.47
N ALA A 651 -16.27 -39.30 19.35
CA ALA A 651 -15.49 -40.54 19.36
C ALA A 651 -14.56 -40.69 18.14
N GLU A 652 -14.91 -40.12 16.98
CA GLU A 652 -14.05 -40.09 15.79
C GLU A 652 -12.94 -39.04 15.93
N GLU A 653 -13.23 -37.88 16.53
CA GLU A 653 -12.23 -36.86 16.86
C GLU A 653 -11.22 -37.35 17.91
N GLU A 654 -11.68 -38.00 18.98
CA GLU A 654 -10.82 -38.59 20.02
C GLU A 654 -9.83 -39.60 19.43
N LYS A 655 -10.23 -40.38 18.40
CA LYS A 655 -9.32 -41.29 17.68
C LYS A 655 -8.26 -40.55 16.88
N ILE A 656 -8.59 -39.39 16.31
CA ILE A 656 -7.61 -38.57 15.58
C ILE A 656 -6.61 -37.98 16.58
N LEU A 657 -7.08 -37.49 17.73
CA LEU A 657 -6.22 -36.98 18.80
C LEU A 657 -5.31 -38.06 19.38
N ASP A 658 -5.84 -39.26 19.67
CA ASP A 658 -5.05 -40.41 20.12
C ASP A 658 -4.00 -40.82 19.08
N PHE A 659 -4.36 -40.78 17.79
CA PHE A 659 -3.38 -40.99 16.70
C PHE A 659 -2.25 -39.94 16.76
N ILE A 660 -2.57 -38.66 16.96
CA ILE A 660 -1.54 -37.63 16.99
C ILE A 660 -0.58 -37.81 18.17
N GLU A 661 -1.09 -38.18 19.33
CA GLU A 661 -0.29 -38.39 20.55
C GLU A 661 0.54 -39.67 20.50
N ASN A 662 -0.06 -40.78 20.07
CA ASN A 662 0.48 -42.12 20.34
C ASN A 662 0.88 -42.92 19.10
N ASN A 663 0.57 -42.46 17.89
CA ASN A 663 0.87 -43.23 16.68
C ASN A 663 2.37 -43.29 16.36
N SER A 664 2.83 -44.49 16.00
CA SER A 664 4.16 -44.75 15.43
C SER A 664 4.11 -45.45 14.07
N ASP A 665 2.91 -45.77 13.56
CA ASP A 665 2.73 -46.48 12.29
C ASP A 665 2.73 -45.53 11.08
N GLU A 666 3.17 -46.04 9.93
CA GLU A 666 3.10 -45.30 8.65
C GLU A 666 1.65 -45.19 8.14
N TYR A 667 1.22 -43.96 7.83
CA TYR A 667 -0.09 -43.69 7.26
C TYR A 667 -0.05 -43.69 5.72
N LYS A 668 -0.92 -44.50 5.09
CA LYS A 668 -1.05 -44.57 3.63
C LYS A 668 -2.27 -43.78 3.14
N PHE A 669 -2.03 -42.65 2.50
CA PHE A 669 -3.02 -41.90 1.73
C PHE A 669 -2.82 -42.15 0.23
N SER A 670 -3.88 -42.47 -0.51
CA SER A 670 -3.80 -42.70 -1.97
C SER A 670 -4.61 -41.71 -2.81
N ASP A 671 -5.70 -41.14 -2.26
CA ASP A 671 -6.71 -40.43 -3.05
C ASP A 671 -7.11 -39.08 -2.43
N LEU A 672 -6.19 -38.11 -2.39
CA LEU A 672 -6.56 -36.73 -2.01
C LEU A 672 -7.40 -36.09 -3.10
N SER A 673 -8.56 -35.54 -2.73
CA SER A 673 -9.46 -34.78 -3.61
C SER A 673 -10.31 -33.84 -2.76
N TYR A 674 -10.60 -32.64 -3.25
CA TYR A 674 -11.46 -31.68 -2.55
C TYR A 674 -12.94 -32.14 -2.44
N SER A 675 -13.30 -33.23 -3.13
CA SER A 675 -14.58 -33.91 -2.93
C SER A 675 -14.63 -34.71 -1.62
N LYS A 676 -13.50 -35.30 -1.19
CA LYS A 676 -13.37 -36.15 0.01
C LYS A 676 -12.76 -35.43 1.21
N TYR A 677 -12.04 -34.34 0.98
CA TYR A 677 -11.31 -33.58 1.99
C TYR A 677 -11.71 -32.10 1.93
N SER A 678 -11.69 -31.43 3.07
CA SER A 678 -11.81 -29.98 3.20
C SER A 678 -10.57 -29.33 2.58
N HIS A 679 -10.75 -28.44 1.60
CA HIS A 679 -9.63 -27.77 0.95
C HIS A 679 -8.88 -26.86 1.95
N TRP A 680 -9.62 -26.17 2.83
CA TRP A 680 -9.10 -25.31 3.90
C TRP A 680 -8.17 -26.06 4.86
N ASP A 681 -8.54 -27.29 5.24
CA ASP A 681 -7.72 -28.07 6.17
C ASP A 681 -6.55 -28.79 5.47
N LEU A 682 -6.71 -29.15 4.18
CA LEU A 682 -5.58 -29.59 3.35
C LEU A 682 -4.53 -28.48 3.17
N ASP A 683 -4.98 -27.23 3.10
CA ASP A 683 -4.08 -26.08 3.02
C ASP A 683 -3.21 -25.96 4.28
N LYS A 684 -3.79 -26.14 5.48
CA LYS A 684 -3.04 -26.20 6.74
C LYS A 684 -1.98 -27.31 6.75
N ALA A 685 -2.32 -28.50 6.24
CA ALA A 685 -1.36 -29.59 6.12
C ALA A 685 -0.21 -29.24 5.15
N THR A 686 -0.52 -28.53 4.08
CA THR A 686 0.45 -28.05 3.09
C THR A 686 1.41 -27.02 3.69
N HIS A 687 0.94 -26.18 4.62
CA HIS A 687 1.77 -25.17 5.31
C HIS A 687 2.86 -25.77 6.22
N ILE A 688 2.63 -26.95 6.80
CA ILE A 688 3.62 -27.63 7.67
C ILE A 688 4.42 -28.72 6.95
N PHE A 689 4.18 -28.95 5.66
CA PHE A 689 4.88 -29.96 4.87
C PHE A 689 6.42 -29.75 4.88
N PRO A 690 7.23 -30.81 5.03
CA PRO A 690 8.69 -30.69 5.09
C PRO A 690 9.26 -30.38 3.71
N ILE A 691 9.74 -29.15 3.54
CA ILE A 691 10.32 -28.67 2.28
C ILE A 691 11.85 -28.84 2.20
N TYR A 692 12.52 -28.95 3.35
CA TYR A 692 14.00 -28.97 3.43
C TYR A 692 14.60 -30.37 3.35
N GLU A 693 13.80 -31.43 3.48
CA GLU A 693 14.25 -32.82 3.47
C GLU A 693 13.25 -33.72 2.72
N GLU A 694 13.78 -34.72 2.03
CA GLU A 694 13.00 -35.73 1.33
C GLU A 694 12.62 -36.88 2.27
N HIS A 695 11.33 -37.21 2.34
CA HIS A 695 10.81 -38.37 3.08
C HIS A 695 10.04 -39.31 2.16
N ASN A 696 9.82 -40.55 2.61
CA ASN A 696 9.14 -41.60 1.83
C ASN A 696 7.76 -41.21 1.28
N PHE A 697 7.07 -40.26 1.94
CA PHE A 697 5.74 -39.79 1.53
C PHE A 697 5.78 -38.51 0.67
N SER A 698 6.91 -37.80 0.56
CA SER A 698 6.99 -36.44 0.00
C SER A 698 6.41 -36.35 -1.41
N TYR A 699 6.90 -37.16 -2.34
CA TYR A 699 6.40 -37.14 -3.73
C TYR A 699 4.98 -37.67 -3.87
N ASN A 700 4.57 -38.63 -3.04
CA ASN A 700 3.20 -39.15 -3.07
C ASN A 700 2.21 -38.06 -2.64
N PHE A 701 2.54 -37.30 -1.59
CA PHE A 701 1.75 -36.17 -1.14
C PHE A 701 1.71 -35.07 -2.20
N LEU A 702 2.87 -34.61 -2.68
CA LEU A 702 2.95 -33.50 -3.63
C LEU A 702 2.19 -33.81 -4.93
N LYS A 703 2.28 -35.05 -5.44
CA LYS A 703 1.47 -35.49 -6.60
C LYS A 703 -0.02 -35.51 -6.29
N ALA A 704 -0.41 -36.01 -5.12
CA ALA A 704 -1.81 -36.11 -4.72
C ALA A 704 -2.45 -34.73 -4.53
N ILE A 705 -1.80 -33.80 -3.84
CA ILE A 705 -2.33 -32.45 -3.62
C ILE A 705 -2.33 -31.62 -4.91
N PHE A 706 -1.30 -31.76 -5.76
CA PHE A 706 -1.27 -31.14 -7.08
C PHE A 706 -2.46 -31.62 -7.92
N ASN A 707 -2.69 -32.94 -8.00
CA ASN A 707 -3.82 -33.49 -8.74
C ASN A 707 -5.16 -33.05 -8.16
N ALA A 708 -5.32 -32.98 -6.84
CA ALA A 708 -6.52 -32.47 -6.20
C ALA A 708 -6.81 -31.02 -6.60
N HIS A 709 -5.76 -30.19 -6.68
CA HIS A 709 -5.89 -28.82 -7.16
C HIS A 709 -6.22 -28.76 -8.66
N ILE A 710 -5.59 -29.58 -9.51
CA ILE A 710 -5.93 -29.66 -10.93
C ILE A 710 -7.38 -30.13 -11.16
N GLU A 711 -7.87 -31.09 -10.36
CA GLU A 711 -9.26 -31.54 -10.38
C GLU A 711 -10.23 -30.39 -10.05
N SER A 712 -9.82 -29.45 -9.20
CA SER A 712 -10.66 -28.34 -8.74
C SER A 712 -11.16 -27.44 -9.89
N TYR A 713 -10.37 -27.28 -10.95
CA TYR A 713 -10.75 -26.53 -12.16
C TYR A 713 -11.89 -27.18 -12.94
N SER A 714 -12.15 -28.47 -12.71
CA SER A 714 -13.28 -29.19 -13.32
C SER A 714 -14.60 -28.98 -12.58
N LEU A 715 -14.57 -28.45 -11.34
CA LEU A 715 -15.76 -28.13 -10.55
C LEU A 715 -16.59 -26.99 -11.19
N GLU A 716 -17.86 -26.82 -10.80
CA GLU A 716 -18.76 -25.79 -11.38
C GLU A 716 -18.21 -24.37 -11.21
N GLU A 717 -18.38 -23.50 -12.23
CA GLU A 717 -17.78 -22.14 -12.31
C GLU A 717 -18.06 -21.27 -11.07
N ASP A 718 -19.25 -21.37 -10.47
CA ASP A 718 -19.63 -20.62 -9.26
C ASP A 718 -18.87 -21.07 -8.00
N ARG A 719 -18.36 -22.32 -7.99
CA ARG A 719 -17.56 -22.86 -6.88
C ARG A 719 -16.07 -22.57 -7.02
N TYR A 720 -15.54 -22.43 -8.24
CA TYR A 720 -14.12 -22.12 -8.47
C TYR A 720 -13.82 -20.62 -8.33
N ARG A 721 -14.78 -19.74 -8.65
CA ARG A 721 -14.66 -18.28 -8.45
C ARG A 721 -14.74 -17.84 -6.98
N SER A 722 -14.93 -18.76 -6.03
CA SER A 722 -14.71 -18.41 -4.62
C SER A 722 -13.22 -18.16 -4.41
N THR A 723 -12.89 -17.11 -3.65
CA THR A 723 -11.53 -16.72 -3.28
C THR A 723 -10.68 -17.89 -2.73
N ASP A 724 -11.33 -18.92 -2.19
CA ASP A 724 -10.71 -19.96 -1.36
C ASP A 724 -9.87 -20.97 -2.18
N TYR A 725 -10.38 -21.46 -3.32
CA TYR A 725 -9.61 -22.41 -4.16
C TYR A 725 -8.38 -21.76 -4.79
N TYR A 726 -8.47 -20.47 -5.11
CA TYR A 726 -7.35 -19.70 -5.60
C TYR A 726 -6.23 -19.63 -4.55
N ILE A 727 -6.56 -19.29 -3.30
CA ILE A 727 -5.56 -19.16 -2.23
C ILE A 727 -4.90 -20.52 -1.93
N THR A 728 -5.67 -21.60 -1.79
CA THR A 728 -5.10 -22.95 -1.62
C THR A 728 -4.18 -23.31 -2.80
N GLY A 729 -4.52 -22.92 -4.03
CA GLY A 729 -3.66 -23.09 -5.19
C GLY A 729 -2.33 -22.37 -5.06
N LEU A 730 -2.32 -21.13 -4.54
CA LEU A 730 -1.09 -20.38 -4.30
C LEU A 730 -0.18 -21.13 -3.31
N THR A 731 -0.72 -21.60 -2.19
CA THR A 731 0.04 -22.35 -1.17
C THR A 731 0.64 -23.63 -1.77
N VAL A 732 -0.14 -24.41 -2.54
CA VAL A 732 0.34 -25.64 -3.18
C VAL A 732 1.48 -25.34 -4.15
N ARG A 733 1.34 -24.30 -4.99
CA ARG A 733 2.40 -23.85 -5.90
C ARG A 733 3.66 -23.47 -5.13
N GLU A 734 3.55 -22.64 -4.10
CA GLU A 734 4.70 -22.19 -3.29
C GLU A 734 5.41 -23.37 -2.64
N THR A 735 4.68 -24.31 -2.03
CA THR A 735 5.25 -25.51 -1.41
C THR A 735 5.96 -26.42 -2.42
N ILE A 736 5.41 -26.60 -3.63
CA ILE A 736 6.06 -27.36 -4.71
C ILE A 736 7.37 -26.70 -5.12
N ILE A 737 7.37 -25.38 -5.32
CA ILE A 737 8.54 -24.62 -5.77
C ILE A 737 9.63 -24.64 -4.70
N ASP A 738 9.25 -24.38 -3.45
CA ASP A 738 10.18 -24.40 -2.32
C ASP A 738 10.81 -25.79 -2.17
N PHE A 739 10.01 -26.86 -2.21
CA PHE A 739 10.53 -28.23 -2.14
C PHE A 739 11.52 -28.54 -3.28
N LEU A 740 11.19 -28.16 -4.53
CA LEU A 740 12.07 -28.41 -5.68
C LEU A 740 13.38 -27.62 -5.62
N PHE A 741 13.40 -26.46 -4.95
CA PHE A 741 14.62 -25.67 -4.80
C PHE A 741 15.47 -26.03 -3.59
N GLU A 742 14.86 -26.42 -2.47
CA GLU A 742 15.55 -26.80 -1.24
C GLU A 742 16.12 -28.23 -1.31
N VAL A 743 15.41 -29.16 -1.96
CA VAL A 743 15.93 -30.53 -2.17
C VAL A 743 16.92 -30.55 -3.33
N PRO A 744 18.13 -31.13 -3.18
CA PRO A 744 19.10 -31.24 -4.27
C PRO A 744 18.53 -32.01 -5.47
N PHE A 745 18.76 -31.48 -6.68
CA PHE A 745 18.31 -32.12 -7.92
C PHE A 745 18.80 -33.57 -8.03
N ASN A 746 17.85 -34.49 -8.23
CA ASN A 746 18.05 -35.93 -8.32
C ASN A 746 17.04 -36.56 -9.31
N LYS A 747 17.02 -37.89 -9.42
CA LYS A 747 16.12 -38.59 -10.35
C LYS A 747 14.63 -38.41 -9.98
N ASP A 748 14.31 -38.40 -8.70
CA ASP A 748 12.93 -38.37 -8.21
C ASP A 748 12.33 -36.96 -8.28
N THR A 749 13.09 -35.92 -7.89
CA THR A 749 12.75 -34.51 -8.14
C THR A 749 12.55 -34.22 -9.63
N ASN A 750 13.44 -34.73 -10.50
CA ASN A 750 13.27 -34.61 -11.94
C ASN A 750 12.00 -35.32 -12.43
N SER A 751 11.74 -36.53 -11.93
CA SER A 751 10.53 -37.29 -12.30
C SER A 751 9.25 -36.59 -11.83
N PHE A 752 9.28 -35.89 -10.70
CA PHE A 752 8.17 -35.08 -10.22
C PHE A 752 7.96 -33.81 -11.07
N PHE A 753 9.04 -33.11 -11.42
CA PHE A 753 8.96 -31.97 -12.34
C PHE A 753 8.43 -32.37 -13.72
N GLU A 754 8.88 -33.51 -14.26
CA GLU A 754 8.33 -34.07 -15.50
C GLU A 754 6.85 -34.43 -15.38
N PHE A 755 6.40 -34.91 -14.23
CA PHE A 755 5.00 -35.19 -13.96
C PHE A 755 4.14 -33.90 -14.06
N ILE A 756 4.61 -32.78 -13.50
CA ILE A 756 3.93 -31.47 -13.61
C ILE A 756 3.83 -31.05 -15.08
N ILE A 757 4.93 -31.11 -15.83
CA ILE A 757 4.98 -30.77 -17.27
C ILE A 757 4.01 -31.66 -18.05
N ASN A 758 4.11 -32.99 -17.89
CA ASN A 758 3.29 -33.93 -18.63
C ASN A 758 1.79 -33.76 -18.32
N THR A 759 1.44 -33.32 -17.12
CA THR A 759 0.04 -33.02 -16.75
C THR A 759 -0.52 -31.87 -17.59
N GLY A 760 0.24 -30.79 -17.78
CA GLY A 760 -0.16 -29.68 -18.65
C GLY A 760 -0.26 -30.09 -20.13
N VAL A 761 0.68 -30.91 -20.60
CA VAL A 761 0.71 -31.38 -22.01
C VAL A 761 -0.47 -32.29 -22.34
N ASN A 762 -0.90 -33.12 -21.39
CA ASN A 762 -1.98 -34.07 -21.59
C ASN A 762 -3.39 -33.46 -21.39
N TYR A 763 -3.48 -32.16 -21.11
CA TYR A 763 -4.75 -31.48 -20.86
C TYR A 763 -5.45 -31.09 -22.18
N ASP A 764 -6.75 -31.38 -22.31
CA ASP A 764 -7.52 -31.11 -23.54
C ASP A 764 -7.87 -29.61 -23.67
N LEU A 765 -7.17 -28.93 -24.57
CA LEU A 765 -7.34 -27.50 -24.90
C LEU A 765 -8.72 -27.14 -25.49
N SER A 766 -9.53 -28.12 -25.88
CA SER A 766 -10.86 -27.88 -26.47
C SER A 766 -11.96 -27.62 -25.42
N ILE A 767 -11.68 -27.84 -24.13
CA ILE A 767 -12.60 -27.65 -23.03
C ILE A 767 -12.36 -26.25 -22.43
N ARG A 768 -13.36 -25.36 -22.40
CA ARG A 768 -13.20 -23.97 -21.89
C ARG A 768 -12.56 -23.86 -20.50
N LYS A 769 -12.74 -24.87 -19.63
CA LYS A 769 -12.16 -24.98 -18.28
C LYS A 769 -10.68 -25.42 -18.25
N SER A 770 -10.10 -25.81 -19.38
CA SER A 770 -8.70 -26.25 -19.48
C SER A 770 -7.69 -25.10 -19.43
N HIS A 771 -8.12 -23.90 -19.81
CA HIS A 771 -7.25 -22.73 -19.86
C HIS A 771 -6.69 -22.40 -18.47
N ASP A 772 -7.56 -22.35 -17.46
CA ASP A 772 -7.18 -21.95 -16.10
C ASP A 772 -6.25 -22.97 -15.43
N ALA A 773 -6.47 -24.27 -15.67
CA ALA A 773 -5.58 -25.33 -15.18
C ALA A 773 -4.19 -25.28 -15.84
N ILE A 774 -4.13 -24.99 -17.14
CA ILE A 774 -2.87 -24.82 -17.87
C ILE A 774 -2.15 -23.56 -17.38
N GLU A 775 -2.87 -22.45 -17.23
CA GLU A 775 -2.33 -21.19 -16.70
C GLU A 775 -1.72 -21.41 -15.30
N TYR A 776 -2.39 -22.15 -14.42
CA TYR A 776 -1.83 -22.51 -13.12
C TYR A 776 -0.50 -23.28 -13.21
N ILE A 777 -0.40 -24.22 -14.15
CA ILE A 777 0.84 -25.00 -14.37
C ILE A 777 1.94 -24.12 -14.98
N GLU A 778 1.60 -23.27 -15.95
CA GLU A 778 2.52 -22.26 -16.52
C GLU A 778 3.05 -21.34 -15.41
N LYS A 779 2.17 -20.90 -14.50
CA LYS A 779 2.56 -20.10 -13.33
C LYS A 779 3.51 -20.83 -12.40
N ILE A 780 3.38 -22.14 -12.18
CA ILE A 780 4.39 -22.90 -11.39
C ILE A 780 5.78 -22.71 -12.01
N ILE A 781 5.92 -22.86 -13.33
CA ILE A 781 7.21 -22.73 -14.02
C ILE A 781 7.68 -21.27 -14.05
N GLU A 782 6.78 -20.31 -14.28
CA GLU A 782 7.10 -18.88 -14.25
C GLU A 782 7.66 -18.45 -12.89
N TRP A 783 7.09 -18.92 -11.79
CA TRP A 783 7.54 -18.54 -10.46
C TRP A 783 8.96 -19.04 -10.11
N PHE A 784 9.54 -19.99 -10.86
CA PHE A 784 10.94 -20.38 -10.67
C PHE A 784 11.88 -19.20 -10.87
N TYR A 785 11.67 -18.38 -11.92
CA TYR A 785 12.59 -17.27 -12.18
C TYR A 785 12.38 -16.11 -11.20
N TYR A 786 11.17 -15.84 -10.71
CA TYR A 786 10.96 -14.83 -9.64
C TYR A 786 11.57 -15.27 -8.31
N LYS A 787 11.48 -16.57 -7.98
CA LYS A 787 12.09 -17.12 -6.76
C LYS A 787 13.60 -16.97 -6.81
N VAL A 788 14.24 -17.34 -7.92
CA VAL A 788 15.69 -17.19 -8.10
C VAL A 788 16.09 -15.71 -8.08
N ASP A 789 15.34 -14.83 -8.76
CA ASP A 789 15.62 -13.39 -8.81
C ASP A 789 15.65 -12.76 -7.41
N SER A 790 14.74 -13.19 -6.54
CA SER A 790 14.64 -12.71 -5.16
C SER A 790 15.70 -13.29 -4.20
N ASN A 791 16.48 -14.28 -4.63
CA ASN A 791 17.45 -15.03 -3.80
C ASN A 791 18.87 -15.02 -4.38
N TYR A 792 19.39 -13.82 -4.64
CA TYR A 792 20.77 -13.64 -5.13
C TYR A 792 21.80 -14.27 -4.19
N GLY A 793 22.70 -15.11 -4.75
CA GLY A 793 23.81 -15.73 -4.02
C GLY A 793 23.56 -17.16 -3.50
N ALA A 794 22.40 -17.77 -3.79
CA ALA A 794 22.11 -19.16 -3.43
C ALA A 794 22.54 -20.14 -4.55
N ASP A 795 23.80 -20.59 -4.53
CA ASP A 795 24.37 -21.45 -5.58
C ASP A 795 23.62 -22.78 -5.80
N VAL A 796 23.11 -23.39 -4.72
CA VAL A 796 22.32 -24.63 -4.79
C VAL A 796 21.02 -24.42 -5.56
N MET A 797 20.29 -23.34 -5.25
CA MET A 797 19.04 -22.96 -5.92
C MET A 797 19.29 -22.69 -7.41
N LEU A 798 20.37 -21.97 -7.73
CA LEU A 798 20.76 -21.67 -9.11
C LEU A 798 21.12 -22.94 -9.90
N ASN A 799 21.80 -23.89 -9.28
CA ASN A 799 22.11 -25.18 -9.91
C ASN A 799 20.84 -26.00 -10.16
N ASN A 800 19.95 -26.09 -9.17
CA ASN A 800 18.65 -26.74 -9.31
C ASN A 800 17.83 -26.13 -10.45
N PHE A 801 17.76 -24.79 -10.51
CA PHE A 801 17.10 -24.06 -11.60
C PHE A 801 17.57 -24.51 -12.99
N TRP A 802 18.87 -24.50 -13.23
CA TRP A 802 19.43 -24.86 -14.54
C TRP A 802 19.27 -26.35 -14.88
N ASN A 803 19.21 -27.23 -13.87
CA ASN A 803 18.90 -28.64 -14.07
C ASN A 803 17.44 -28.83 -14.52
N PHE A 804 16.47 -28.20 -13.85
CA PHE A 804 15.07 -28.21 -14.29
C PHE A 804 14.89 -27.55 -15.67
N TRP A 805 15.59 -26.46 -15.96
CA TRP A 805 15.58 -25.83 -17.29
C TRP A 805 16.16 -26.75 -18.38
N SER A 806 17.09 -27.63 -18.02
CA SER A 806 17.60 -28.65 -18.95
C SER A 806 16.54 -29.72 -19.23
N THR A 807 15.77 -30.13 -18.24
CA THR A 807 14.61 -31.01 -18.41
C THR A 807 13.54 -30.37 -19.30
N LEU A 808 13.22 -29.09 -19.06
CA LEU A 808 12.27 -28.33 -19.87
C LEU A 808 12.73 -28.25 -21.34
N TYR A 809 14.01 -27.94 -21.57
CA TYR A 809 14.61 -27.96 -22.90
C TYR A 809 14.45 -29.31 -23.62
N ILE A 810 14.66 -30.44 -22.92
CA ILE A 810 14.51 -31.78 -23.52
C ILE A 810 13.07 -31.99 -24.01
N LYS A 811 12.07 -31.57 -23.22
CA LYS A 811 10.65 -31.66 -23.59
C LYS A 811 10.34 -30.76 -24.80
N LEU A 812 10.81 -29.51 -24.79
CA LEU A 812 10.65 -28.59 -25.93
C LEU A 812 11.28 -29.15 -27.22
N ASN A 813 12.50 -29.70 -27.11
CA ASN A 813 13.22 -30.28 -28.24
C ASN A 813 12.62 -31.61 -28.74
N SER A 814 11.71 -32.23 -27.97
CA SER A 814 10.90 -33.37 -28.42
C SER A 814 9.58 -32.99 -29.11
N GLY A 815 9.33 -31.69 -29.34
CA GLY A 815 8.15 -31.18 -30.04
C GLY A 815 6.99 -30.74 -29.14
N ILE A 816 7.20 -30.65 -27.82
CA ILE A 816 6.19 -30.15 -26.87
C ILE A 816 6.38 -28.64 -26.72
N HIS A 817 5.49 -27.81 -27.28
CA HIS A 817 5.70 -26.36 -27.33
C HIS A 817 4.98 -25.54 -26.25
N LEU A 818 4.21 -26.17 -25.35
CA LEU A 818 3.36 -25.49 -24.37
C LEU A 818 4.15 -24.47 -23.53
N PHE A 819 5.26 -24.91 -22.93
CA PHE A 819 6.05 -24.11 -21.99
C PHE A 819 7.18 -23.27 -22.64
N ASN A 820 7.03 -22.93 -23.92
CA ASN A 820 8.07 -22.22 -24.66
C ASN A 820 8.26 -20.78 -24.17
N LYS A 821 7.17 -20.11 -23.74
CA LYS A 821 7.21 -18.75 -23.18
C LYS A 821 7.98 -18.73 -21.86
N GLU A 822 7.67 -19.66 -20.97
CA GLU A 822 8.25 -19.79 -19.64
C GLU A 822 9.73 -20.14 -19.75
N PHE A 823 10.09 -21.06 -20.65
CA PHE A 823 11.50 -21.39 -20.93
C PHE A 823 12.30 -20.16 -21.35
N LEU A 824 11.68 -19.20 -22.04
CA LEU A 824 12.25 -17.92 -22.52
C LEU A 824 12.13 -16.77 -21.50
N PHE A 825 11.74 -17.04 -20.26
CA PHE A 825 11.59 -16.06 -19.19
C PHE A 825 10.57 -14.95 -19.52
N ASN A 826 9.51 -15.26 -20.25
CA ASN A 826 8.44 -14.31 -20.53
C ASN A 826 7.66 -13.99 -19.25
N GLY A 827 7.69 -12.72 -18.81
CA GLY A 827 7.14 -12.30 -17.52
C GLY A 827 7.12 -10.77 -17.35
N ASN A 828 6.70 -10.30 -16.18
CA ASN A 828 6.55 -8.87 -15.86
C ASN A 828 7.85 -8.25 -15.33
N TRP A 829 8.86 -8.13 -16.20
CA TRP A 829 10.14 -7.49 -15.87
C TRP A 829 10.03 -5.96 -15.83
N LYS A 830 10.89 -5.29 -15.04
CA LYS A 830 11.00 -3.82 -15.03
C LYS A 830 11.42 -3.32 -16.43
N SER A 831 10.82 -2.22 -16.89
CA SER A 831 11.10 -1.65 -18.22
C SER A 831 12.56 -1.23 -18.42
N GLU A 832 13.28 -0.99 -17.32
CA GLU A 832 14.68 -0.57 -17.29
C GLU A 832 15.66 -1.74 -17.13
N ALA A 833 15.17 -2.97 -16.94
CA ALA A 833 16.03 -4.13 -16.71
C ALA A 833 16.70 -4.55 -18.02
N GLU A 834 18.01 -4.35 -18.14
CA GLU A 834 18.80 -4.72 -19.32
C GLU A 834 19.65 -5.98 -19.13
N ASP A 835 19.63 -6.57 -17.93
CA ASP A 835 20.51 -7.69 -17.58
C ASP A 835 20.01 -8.50 -16.38
N TRP A 836 20.45 -9.76 -16.27
CA TRP A 836 20.06 -10.68 -15.20
C TRP A 836 21.22 -11.55 -14.74
N PHE A 837 21.47 -11.59 -13.43
CA PHE A 837 22.64 -12.26 -12.86
C PHE A 837 22.67 -13.77 -13.15
N VAL A 838 21.51 -14.40 -13.28
CA VAL A 838 21.35 -15.83 -13.60
C VAL A 838 22.01 -16.19 -14.94
N LEU A 839 22.01 -15.27 -15.91
CA LEU A 839 22.60 -15.47 -17.24
C LEU A 839 24.12 -15.26 -17.24
N LYS A 840 24.66 -14.48 -16.29
CA LYS A 840 26.11 -14.20 -16.16
C LYS A 840 26.89 -15.34 -15.52
N HIS A 841 26.22 -16.18 -14.75
CA HIS A 841 26.86 -17.21 -13.97
C HIS A 841 27.41 -18.34 -14.86
N ASN A 842 28.65 -18.79 -14.62
CA ASN A 842 29.25 -20.00 -15.20
C ASN A 842 29.01 -20.25 -16.71
N ASN A 843 29.16 -19.23 -17.57
CA ASN A 843 28.94 -19.31 -19.03
C ASN A 843 27.51 -19.74 -19.45
N GLN A 844 26.51 -19.58 -18.58
CA GLN A 844 25.17 -20.06 -18.85
C GLN A 844 24.49 -19.35 -20.03
N ALA A 845 24.76 -18.07 -20.26
CA ALA A 845 24.31 -17.35 -21.45
C ALA A 845 24.64 -18.10 -22.76
N GLU A 846 25.87 -18.58 -22.94
CA GLU A 846 26.26 -19.29 -24.16
C GLU A 846 25.60 -20.67 -24.27
N ILE A 847 25.50 -21.40 -23.16
CA ILE A 847 24.87 -22.73 -23.11
C ILE A 847 23.38 -22.61 -23.44
N TYR A 848 22.73 -21.61 -22.87
CA TYR A 848 21.32 -21.33 -23.06
C TYR A 848 21.02 -20.90 -24.50
N LEU A 849 21.84 -20.03 -25.11
CA LEU A 849 21.69 -19.69 -26.54
C LEU A 849 21.89 -20.89 -27.47
N LYS A 850 22.83 -21.79 -27.16
CA LYS A 850 23.02 -23.04 -27.92
C LYS A 850 21.79 -23.93 -27.85
N LYS A 851 21.11 -24.00 -26.69
CA LYS A 851 19.84 -24.71 -26.52
C LYS A 851 18.74 -24.05 -27.35
N ILE A 852 18.54 -22.74 -27.21
CA ILE A 852 17.53 -21.98 -27.99
C ILE A 852 17.72 -22.19 -29.50
N ASN A 853 18.94 -22.10 -30.03
CA ASN A 853 19.21 -22.26 -31.46
C ASN A 853 18.88 -23.66 -32.01
N LYS A 854 18.85 -24.69 -31.15
CA LYS A 854 18.53 -26.07 -31.54
C LYS A 854 17.03 -26.36 -31.57
N LEU A 855 16.21 -25.52 -30.93
CA LEU A 855 14.76 -25.65 -30.97
C LEU A 855 14.26 -25.45 -32.41
N ASP A 856 13.22 -26.21 -32.76
CA ASP A 856 12.49 -26.09 -34.02
C ASP A 856 11.46 -24.95 -33.98
N TYR A 857 10.87 -24.69 -32.80
CA TYR A 857 9.91 -23.62 -32.55
C TYR A 857 10.34 -22.70 -31.39
N ILE A 858 10.08 -21.40 -31.54
CA ILE A 858 10.32 -20.35 -30.54
C ILE A 858 9.17 -19.34 -30.60
N ASN A 859 8.61 -18.97 -29.45
CA ASN A 859 7.69 -17.86 -29.31
C ASN A 859 8.45 -16.55 -29.51
N ILE A 860 8.21 -15.89 -30.64
CA ILE A 860 8.94 -14.68 -31.06
C ILE A 860 8.75 -13.52 -30.07
N ASN A 861 7.54 -13.31 -29.55
CA ASN A 861 7.26 -12.21 -28.62
C ASN A 861 8.02 -12.38 -27.30
N ALA A 862 8.00 -13.59 -26.72
CA ALA A 862 8.76 -13.93 -25.52
C ALA A 862 10.26 -13.76 -25.75
N PHE A 863 10.78 -14.25 -26.88
CA PHE A 863 12.20 -14.12 -27.18
C PHE A 863 12.61 -12.65 -27.39
N MET A 864 11.78 -11.85 -28.05
CA MET A 864 12.01 -10.42 -28.17
C MET A 864 12.03 -9.73 -26.80
N GLN A 865 11.09 -10.04 -25.92
CA GLN A 865 11.05 -9.48 -24.56
C GLN A 865 12.33 -9.79 -23.79
N LEU A 866 12.79 -11.04 -23.85
CA LEU A 866 14.07 -11.46 -23.26
C LEU A 866 15.25 -10.63 -23.82
N LEU A 867 15.31 -10.45 -25.14
CA LEU A 867 16.43 -9.74 -25.79
C LEU A 867 16.40 -8.23 -25.62
N SER A 868 15.23 -7.63 -25.41
CA SER A 868 15.08 -6.18 -25.14
C SER A 868 15.07 -5.83 -23.66
N GLY A 869 15.07 -6.83 -22.78
CA GLY A 869 15.04 -6.66 -21.33
C GLY A 869 16.21 -7.38 -20.66
N ILE A 870 15.88 -8.30 -19.75
CA ILE A 870 16.83 -8.98 -18.86
C ILE A 870 17.97 -9.77 -19.53
N GLY A 871 17.86 -10.08 -20.82
CA GLY A 871 18.89 -10.76 -21.60
C GLY A 871 19.72 -9.82 -22.48
N PHE A 872 19.46 -8.50 -22.46
CA PHE A 872 20.02 -7.56 -23.43
C PHE A 872 21.54 -7.54 -23.39
N GLN A 873 22.16 -7.38 -22.22
CA GLN A 873 23.63 -7.35 -22.09
C GLN A 873 24.27 -8.74 -22.22
N SER A 874 23.63 -9.77 -21.68
CA SER A 874 24.22 -11.12 -21.56
C SER A 874 24.08 -11.99 -22.82
N LEU A 875 23.08 -11.75 -23.69
CA LEU A 875 22.78 -12.63 -24.84
C LEU A 875 23.09 -11.99 -26.20
N ASN A 876 23.15 -10.66 -26.28
CA ASN A 876 23.43 -9.96 -27.53
C ASN A 876 24.95 -9.85 -27.79
N PRO A 877 25.38 -9.83 -29.07
CA PRO A 877 24.58 -9.81 -30.30
C PRO A 877 24.25 -11.21 -30.84
N GLN A 878 24.71 -12.29 -30.21
CA GLN A 878 24.58 -13.65 -30.76
C GLN A 878 23.11 -14.07 -30.91
N ALA A 879 22.25 -13.68 -29.97
CA ALA A 879 20.83 -13.99 -30.00
C ALA A 879 20.07 -13.38 -31.19
N ILE A 880 20.49 -12.21 -31.70
CA ILE A 880 19.86 -11.55 -32.86
C ILE A 880 19.94 -12.43 -34.11
N LYS A 881 21.05 -13.18 -34.27
CA LYS A 881 21.22 -14.13 -35.38
C LYS A 881 20.20 -15.28 -35.28
N ILE A 882 19.94 -15.76 -34.07
CA ILE A 882 18.95 -16.80 -33.80
C ILE A 882 17.53 -16.26 -34.05
N LEU A 883 17.20 -15.06 -33.58
CA LEU A 883 15.90 -14.43 -33.83
C LEU A 883 15.62 -14.29 -35.33
N THR A 884 16.61 -13.85 -36.10
CA THR A 884 16.51 -13.71 -37.56
C THR A 884 16.22 -15.05 -38.26
N LYS A 885 16.79 -16.16 -37.76
CA LYS A 885 16.54 -17.52 -38.29
C LYS A 885 15.08 -17.91 -38.10
N HIS A 886 14.52 -17.69 -36.91
CA HIS A 886 13.15 -18.10 -36.58
C HIS A 886 12.10 -17.18 -37.24
N LEU A 887 12.33 -15.86 -37.30
CA LEU A 887 11.46 -14.92 -38.03
C LEU A 887 11.32 -15.27 -39.52
N LYS A 888 12.42 -15.70 -40.16
CA LYS A 888 12.40 -16.14 -41.57
C LYS A 888 11.64 -17.46 -41.77
N SER A 889 11.53 -18.29 -40.74
CA SER A 889 10.78 -19.54 -40.75
C SER A 889 9.27 -19.27 -40.59
N ASP A 890 8.89 -18.41 -39.64
CA ASP A 890 7.49 -17.99 -39.40
C ASP A 890 6.90 -17.29 -40.61
N ILE A 891 7.63 -16.36 -41.23
CA ILE A 891 7.16 -15.68 -42.46
C ILE A 891 6.93 -16.67 -43.59
N LYS A 892 7.77 -17.72 -43.70
CA LYS A 892 7.58 -18.77 -44.71
C LYS A 892 6.38 -19.67 -44.43
N GLN A 893 6.06 -19.95 -43.16
CA GLN A 893 4.86 -20.69 -42.78
C GLN A 893 3.58 -19.87 -42.97
N LEU A 894 3.60 -18.58 -42.60
CA LEU A 894 2.48 -17.65 -42.81
C LEU A 894 2.18 -17.38 -44.29
N LEU A 895 3.18 -17.45 -45.17
CA LEU A 895 3.02 -17.35 -46.62
C LEU A 895 2.64 -18.68 -47.30
N ALA A 896 2.67 -19.79 -46.56
CA ALA A 896 2.34 -21.14 -47.06
C ALA A 896 0.98 -21.66 -46.56
N GLN A 897 0.32 -20.93 -45.66
CA GLN A 897 -1.11 -21.03 -45.36
C GLN A 897 -1.88 -20.05 -46.25
#